data_AF-K0S756-F1
#
_entry.id   AF-K0S756-F1
#
_cell.length_a   1.000
_cell.length_b   1.000
_cell.length_c   1.000
_cell.angle_alpha   90.00
_cell.angle_beta   90.00
_cell.angle_gamma   90.00
#
_symmetry.space_group_name_H-M   'P 1'
#
loop_
_entity.id
_entity.type
_entity.pdbx_description
1 polymer ?
#
loop_
_entity_poly.entity_id
_entity_poly.type
_entity_poly.pdbx_seq_one_letter_code
_entity_poly.pdbx_strand_id
1 'polypeptide(L)'
;ARGLRDQGSLPPVALPKQQLGLTIQPSRRCDTALYIVALYTARHRKRGTMDGSKLSESKPKKRSQKRHVGEITRGKSHDDLLKERKVLRKAIGTLPDDKRDKVLTHFQGTSRGDISKQRLINLRQDDRHADTSNLSEYQIRNLKKRKAKPNHALQRSMHRRETKRLQNAMAAADAEEILHTHSSGLVEPETDMERTIQLSQQQLKNEHLEENVARNIFDLSLTDYGPYHMSYDRSGRFGLLAGQRGHISIIDQHSLALKTEFFLEQDSVRDACFLHSGSMLAVSQNKNVYIYDDEGAEIHRLDGHRRVTSMDFLPYHWLLATVGQNGMLQYQDTSTGSLVSQHRTKMGPCYAMRQNQFNSVLHMGHTNGTVTLWSPSSSEYLVKLLAHKGSPITSLAIDRSGRYMATGGGDSKVKIFDLRMLKEVHAYQTFGGAPTCLDISQTGVLGVGHGCHSTFWRPEALKTKEKEPYMKHEISGMGPLESLSFRPFEDVCGIGHQGGISSIVIPGSGEPNLDSMEHFTNPYMDAKQRRETEVRSLLEKLSPDMIALDPLSIGSVEESNLIQRQQRMRDLADEANARKAADKEAAKNKKEKKRMRGRNKIAKKLQRKHKNIVDENLLKLKELQEEEKAEKERIKRAMKGDESEDETPAALKRFF
;
A
#
# COMPACT_ATOMS: atom_id res chain seq x y z
N ALA A 1 0.34 -54.93 -15.09
CA ALA A 1 -0.77 -55.17 -16.04
C ALA A 1 -1.42 -53.81 -16.32
N ARG A 2 -1.20 -53.09 -17.43
CA ARG A 2 -1.37 -53.35 -18.87
C ARG A 2 -2.78 -53.86 -19.26
N GLY A 3 -3.45 -53.05 -20.08
CA GLY A 3 -4.75 -53.23 -20.74
C GLY A 3 -5.73 -52.16 -20.27
N LEU A 4 -6.35 -51.30 -21.07
CA LEU A 4 -6.69 -51.25 -22.50
C LEU A 4 -6.99 -49.77 -22.85
N ARG A 5 -6.26 -49.11 -23.76
CA ARG A 5 -6.75 -48.67 -25.10
C ARG A 5 -8.20 -49.08 -25.41
N ASP A 6 -9.07 -48.16 -25.82
CA ASP A 6 -9.20 -47.73 -27.21
C ASP A 6 -10.37 -46.73 -27.45
N GLN A 7 -10.21 -45.90 -28.49
CA GLN A 7 -11.24 -45.32 -29.38
C GLN A 7 -11.96 -44.00 -28.99
N GLY A 8 -11.85 -43.01 -29.88
CA GLY A 8 -12.71 -41.82 -29.87
C GLY A 8 -12.18 -40.56 -30.56
N SER A 9 -11.45 -40.66 -31.69
CA SER A 9 -11.10 -39.51 -32.52
C SER A 9 -12.26 -39.16 -33.47
N LEU A 10 -12.89 -38.01 -33.24
CA LEU A 10 -13.86 -37.37 -34.14
C LEU A 10 -13.56 -35.84 -34.22
N PRO A 11 -13.97 -35.16 -35.31
CA PRO A 11 -13.12 -34.28 -36.11
C PRO A 11 -13.22 -32.80 -35.73
N PRO A 12 -12.32 -31.92 -36.23
CA PRO A 12 -12.52 -30.48 -36.11
C PRO A 12 -13.69 -30.06 -37.00
N VAL A 13 -14.77 -29.58 -36.37
CA VAL A 13 -15.92 -28.98 -37.05
C VAL A 13 -15.47 -27.66 -37.69
N ALA A 14 -15.44 -27.65 -39.03
CA ALA A 14 -15.28 -26.47 -39.84
C ALA A 14 -16.59 -25.66 -39.83
N LEU A 15 -16.53 -24.44 -39.29
CA LEU A 15 -17.59 -23.43 -39.42
C LEU A 15 -17.29 -22.48 -40.60
N PRO A 16 -18.32 -21.93 -41.26
CA PRO A 16 -18.23 -21.39 -42.61
C PRO A 16 -17.58 -20.01 -42.68
N LYS A 17 -16.76 -19.81 -43.73
CA LYS A 17 -16.27 -18.50 -44.17
C LYS A 17 -17.46 -17.69 -44.72
N GLN A 18 -18.00 -16.78 -43.93
CA GLN A 18 -18.72 -15.62 -44.45
C GLN A 18 -17.73 -14.47 -44.66
N GLN A 19 -17.48 -14.15 -45.93
CA GLN A 19 -16.81 -12.93 -46.35
C GLN A 19 -17.71 -11.74 -46.05
N LEU A 20 -17.40 -10.98 -45.00
CA LEU A 20 -17.80 -9.58 -44.89
C LEU A 20 -16.55 -8.74 -45.17
N GLY A 21 -16.52 -8.15 -46.37
CA GLY A 21 -15.50 -7.20 -46.78
C GLY A 21 -15.63 -5.92 -45.96
N LEU A 22 -14.75 -5.76 -44.97
CA LEU A 22 -14.48 -4.49 -44.31
C LEU A 22 -13.09 -4.02 -44.76
N THR A 23 -13.09 -2.97 -45.57
CA THR A 23 -11.91 -2.22 -45.99
C THR A 23 -11.24 -1.60 -44.76
N ILE A 24 -10.09 -2.16 -44.36
CA ILE A 24 -9.23 -1.64 -43.30
C ILE A 24 -8.37 -0.52 -43.87
N GLN A 25 -8.62 0.72 -43.44
CA GLN A 25 -7.63 1.80 -43.53
C GLN A 25 -6.64 1.71 -42.36
N PRO A 26 -5.35 2.02 -42.56
CA PRO A 26 -4.34 1.94 -41.51
C PRO A 26 -4.40 3.17 -40.59
N SER A 27 -4.95 3.02 -39.38
CA SER A 27 -4.79 4.00 -38.31
C SER A 27 -3.41 3.81 -37.64
N ARG A 28 -2.67 4.92 -37.56
CA ARG A 28 -1.29 4.97 -37.11
C ARG A 28 -1.19 4.92 -35.59
N ARG A 29 -0.20 4.14 -35.15
CA ARG A 29 0.56 4.14 -33.90
C ARG A 29 0.28 5.29 -32.91
N CYS A 30 -0.07 4.86 -31.70
CA CYS A 30 0.14 5.57 -30.45
C CYS A 30 1.64 5.83 -30.23
N ASP A 31 1.98 7.07 -29.90
CA ASP A 31 3.18 7.40 -29.15
C ASP A 31 2.90 8.67 -28.33
N THR A 32 3.34 8.62 -27.07
CA THR A 32 3.58 9.73 -26.14
C THR A 32 2.42 10.35 -25.35
N ALA A 33 2.42 9.95 -24.07
CA ALA A 33 1.96 10.69 -22.91
C ALA A 33 2.68 12.05 -22.74
N LEU A 34 1.94 13.05 -22.25
CA LEU A 34 2.30 14.15 -21.32
C LEU A 34 1.46 15.41 -21.63
N TYR A 35 0.36 15.58 -20.89
CA TYR A 35 -0.40 16.83 -20.84
C TYR A 35 -0.36 17.35 -19.40
N ILE A 36 0.34 18.47 -19.17
CA ILE A 36 0.32 19.23 -17.92
C ILE A 36 0.21 20.72 -18.27
N VAL A 37 -0.93 21.29 -17.85
CA VAL A 37 -1.13 22.59 -17.16
C VAL A 37 -0.50 23.85 -17.79
N ALA A 38 -1.37 24.73 -18.28
CA ALA A 38 -1.14 26.18 -18.34
C ALA A 38 -2.48 26.95 -18.46
N LEU A 39 -3.20 27.09 -17.35
CA LEU A 39 -4.18 28.16 -17.14
C LEU A 39 -3.95 28.74 -15.74
N TYR A 40 -4.18 30.06 -15.64
CA TYR A 40 -4.04 30.95 -14.48
C TYR A 40 -2.67 31.56 -14.21
N THR A 41 -2.50 32.81 -14.64
CA THR A 41 -2.39 33.96 -13.72
C THR A 41 -2.93 35.22 -14.41
N ALA A 42 -3.94 35.82 -13.81
CA ALA A 42 -4.41 37.17 -14.12
C ALA A 42 -3.61 38.19 -13.29
N ARG A 43 -3.38 39.40 -13.81
CA ARG A 43 -3.32 40.58 -12.95
C ARG A 43 -3.82 41.84 -13.65
N HIS A 44 -4.84 42.41 -13.02
CA HIS A 44 -5.51 43.69 -13.21
C HIS A 44 -4.60 44.90 -13.48
N ARG A 45 -5.13 45.87 -14.24
CA ARG A 45 -5.10 47.30 -13.84
C ARG A 45 -6.27 48.11 -14.45
N LYS A 46 -7.08 48.66 -13.53
CA LYS A 46 -7.87 49.91 -13.53
C LYS A 46 -8.93 50.16 -14.62
N ARG A 47 -10.20 50.14 -14.20
CA ARG A 47 -11.18 51.20 -14.53
C ARG A 47 -11.97 51.57 -13.27
N GLY A 48 -11.79 52.81 -12.83
CA GLY A 48 -12.64 53.49 -11.87
C GLY A 48 -13.64 54.37 -12.60
N THR A 49 -14.81 54.47 -12.00
CA THR A 49 -16.03 55.18 -12.37
C THR A 49 -15.86 56.70 -12.47
N MET A 50 -16.55 57.32 -13.43
CA MET A 50 -16.95 58.73 -13.41
C MET A 50 -18.31 58.85 -14.12
N ASP A 51 -19.20 59.60 -13.50
CA ASP A 51 -20.62 59.76 -13.77
C ASP A 51 -20.96 60.54 -15.05
N GLY A 52 -22.18 60.29 -15.54
CA GLY A 52 -23.19 61.35 -15.65
C GLY A 52 -23.05 62.43 -16.75
N SER A 53 -23.79 62.17 -17.84
CA SER A 53 -24.79 63.09 -18.42
C SER A 53 -24.39 64.13 -19.50
N LYS A 54 -25.25 64.15 -20.54
CA LYS A 54 -25.56 65.20 -21.53
C LYS A 54 -24.46 65.47 -22.59
N LEU A 55 -24.71 65.65 -23.89
CA LEU A 55 -25.84 66.16 -24.67
C LEU A 55 -25.68 65.70 -26.15
N SER A 56 -26.81 65.62 -26.88
CA SER A 56 -27.06 65.83 -28.34
C SER A 56 -25.92 65.58 -29.37
N GLU A 57 -26.12 64.98 -30.56
CA GLU A 57 -27.17 65.29 -31.53
C GLU A 57 -27.02 64.41 -32.80
N SER A 58 -28.13 64.15 -33.48
CA SER A 58 -28.28 63.85 -34.92
C SER A 58 -27.86 62.48 -35.54
N LYS A 59 -28.90 61.69 -35.85
CA LYS A 59 -29.00 60.72 -36.99
C LYS A 59 -28.91 61.51 -38.34
N PRO A 60 -28.76 60.93 -39.57
CA PRO A 60 -29.34 59.63 -39.99
C PRO A 60 -28.78 58.88 -41.25
N LYS A 61 -29.47 57.76 -41.58
CA LYS A 61 -29.74 57.11 -42.91
C LYS A 61 -28.60 56.34 -43.60
N LYS A 62 -28.65 54.99 -43.58
CA LYS A 62 -29.31 54.06 -44.54
C LYS A 62 -28.81 54.17 -45.99
N ARG A 63 -28.13 53.12 -46.50
CA ARG A 63 -28.61 52.32 -47.66
C ARG A 63 -27.70 51.12 -48.00
N SER A 64 -28.30 49.94 -47.83
CA SER A 64 -28.27 48.75 -48.70
C SER A 64 -27.14 48.60 -49.72
N GLN A 65 -26.30 47.56 -49.59
CA GLN A 65 -25.85 46.76 -50.73
C GLN A 65 -25.68 45.27 -50.37
N LYS A 66 -26.46 44.46 -51.10
CA LYS A 66 -26.30 43.05 -51.52
C LYS A 66 -25.61 42.06 -50.56
N ARG A 67 -26.42 41.11 -50.08
CA ARG A 67 -25.96 39.78 -49.64
C ARG A 67 -25.20 39.11 -50.79
N HIS A 68 -23.89 38.93 -50.64
CA HIS A 68 -23.22 37.78 -51.24
C HIS A 68 -23.34 36.63 -50.25
N VAL A 69 -24.06 35.60 -50.67
CA VAL A 69 -23.98 34.28 -50.05
C VAL A 69 -22.57 33.79 -50.33
N GLY A 70 -21.66 34.04 -49.38
CA GLY A 70 -20.34 33.43 -49.39
C GLY A 70 -20.55 31.94 -49.12
N GLU A 71 -20.27 31.11 -50.12
CA GLU A 71 -20.18 29.67 -49.98
C GLU A 71 -19.37 29.32 -48.73
N ILE A 72 -19.94 28.48 -47.85
CA ILE A 72 -19.18 27.87 -46.76
C ILE A 72 -18.22 26.87 -47.42
N THR A 73 -17.05 27.32 -47.83
CA THR A 73 -15.99 26.45 -48.32
C THR A 73 -15.59 25.53 -47.18
N ARG A 74 -15.80 24.21 -47.33
CA ARG A 74 -15.21 23.19 -46.45
C ARG A 74 -13.70 23.50 -46.32
N GLY A 75 -13.25 23.72 -45.08
CA GLY A 75 -11.84 23.99 -44.80
C GLY A 75 -10.95 22.90 -45.39
N LYS A 76 -9.75 23.29 -45.85
CA LYS A 76 -8.76 22.37 -46.40
C LYS A 76 -8.54 21.18 -45.47
N SER A 77 -8.42 19.98 -46.02
CA SER A 77 -8.16 18.78 -45.22
C SER A 77 -6.85 18.92 -44.43
N HIS A 78 -6.73 18.23 -43.30
CA HIS A 78 -5.51 18.28 -42.48
C HIS A 78 -4.24 17.92 -43.30
N ASP A 79 -4.37 16.98 -44.23
CA ASP A 79 -3.28 16.59 -45.13
C ASP A 79 -2.90 17.69 -46.13
N ASP A 80 -3.87 18.46 -46.62
CA ASP A 80 -3.60 19.59 -47.51
C ASP A 80 -2.95 20.76 -46.76
N LEU A 81 -3.37 21.02 -45.52
CA LEU A 81 -2.70 21.97 -44.63
C LEU A 81 -1.26 21.53 -44.31
N LEU A 82 -1.00 20.23 -44.17
CA LEU A 82 0.35 19.70 -43.96
C LEU A 82 1.22 19.83 -45.21
N LYS A 83 0.65 19.63 -46.41
CA LYS A 83 1.36 19.87 -47.68
C LYS A 83 1.70 21.35 -47.84
N GLU A 84 0.75 22.25 -47.59
CA GLU A 84 1.00 23.70 -47.60
C GLU A 84 2.03 24.10 -46.56
N ARG A 85 1.98 23.54 -45.34
CA ARG A 85 2.99 23.78 -44.30
C ARG A 85 4.38 23.32 -44.71
N LYS A 86 4.50 22.20 -45.44
CA LYS A 86 5.78 21.74 -45.99
C LYS A 86 6.31 22.68 -47.07
N VAL A 87 5.45 23.14 -47.97
CA VAL A 87 5.80 24.10 -49.03
C VAL A 87 6.24 25.43 -48.41
N LEU A 88 5.48 25.97 -47.45
CA LEU A 88 5.81 27.18 -46.71
C LEU A 88 7.11 27.05 -45.92
N ARG A 89 7.37 25.89 -45.27
CA ARG A 89 8.66 25.65 -44.60
C ARG A 89 9.83 25.63 -45.57
N LYS A 90 9.64 25.07 -46.77
CA LYS A 90 10.67 25.04 -47.81
C LYS A 90 10.95 26.46 -48.33
N ALA A 91 9.90 27.25 -48.55
CA ALA A 91 9.98 28.65 -48.94
C ALA A 91 10.62 29.56 -47.86
N ILE A 92 10.34 29.30 -46.58
CA ILE A 92 10.98 30.00 -45.46
C ILE A 92 12.47 29.63 -45.37
N GLY A 93 12.84 28.39 -45.71
CA GLY A 93 14.23 27.92 -45.72
C GLY A 93 15.10 28.54 -46.81
N THR A 94 14.48 29.03 -47.90
CA THR A 94 15.18 29.69 -49.02
C THR A 94 15.33 31.20 -48.83
N LEU A 95 14.78 31.78 -47.75
CA LEU A 95 14.94 33.21 -47.44
C LEU A 95 16.32 33.49 -46.83
N PRO A 96 16.91 34.67 -47.09
CA PRO A 96 18.10 35.14 -46.37
C PRO A 96 17.84 35.17 -44.85
N ASP A 97 18.86 34.84 -44.05
CA ASP A 97 18.73 34.59 -42.61
C ASP A 97 18.00 35.73 -41.85
N ASP A 98 18.28 36.99 -42.17
CA ASP A 98 17.62 38.16 -41.55
C ASP A 98 16.10 38.22 -41.79
N LYS A 99 15.65 37.80 -42.98
CA LYS A 99 14.22 37.79 -43.34
C LYS A 99 13.53 36.54 -42.79
N ARG A 100 14.24 35.41 -42.81
CA ARG A 100 13.80 34.15 -42.22
C ARG A 100 13.54 34.30 -40.72
N ASP A 101 14.44 34.96 -40.01
CA ASP A 101 14.30 35.21 -38.58
C ASP A 101 13.14 36.16 -38.27
N LYS A 102 12.93 37.21 -39.06
CA LYS A 102 11.73 38.09 -38.92
C LYS A 102 10.41 37.35 -39.12
N VAL A 103 10.35 36.42 -40.08
CA VAL A 103 9.14 35.60 -40.31
C VAL A 103 8.93 34.65 -39.13
N LEU A 104 9.99 34.00 -38.64
CA LEU A 104 9.92 33.09 -37.51
C LEU A 104 9.57 33.81 -36.20
N THR A 105 10.11 35.00 -35.95
CA THR A 105 9.77 35.81 -34.76
C THR A 105 8.34 36.33 -34.81
N HIS A 106 7.82 36.67 -35.99
CA HIS A 106 6.43 37.09 -36.13
C HIS A 106 5.43 35.95 -35.86
N PHE A 107 5.75 34.72 -36.26
CA PHE A 107 4.91 33.55 -36.00
C PHE A 107 5.06 32.94 -34.60
N GLN A 108 6.25 33.02 -33.99
CA GLN A 108 6.55 32.38 -32.68
C GLN A 108 6.63 33.39 -31.52
N GLY A 109 6.49 34.69 -31.79
CA GLY A 109 6.51 35.77 -30.81
C GLY A 109 7.90 36.12 -30.25
N THR A 110 8.93 35.29 -30.45
CA THR A 110 10.33 35.52 -30.04
C THR A 110 11.31 34.70 -30.88
N SER A 111 12.59 35.10 -30.93
CA SER A 111 13.64 34.34 -31.64
C SER A 111 13.94 33.03 -30.90
N ARG A 112 14.33 31.98 -31.64
CA ARG A 112 14.63 30.65 -31.07
C ARG A 112 15.76 30.70 -30.02
N GLY A 113 16.68 31.64 -30.16
CA GLY A 113 17.75 31.93 -29.19
C GLY A 113 17.22 32.54 -27.90
N ASP A 114 16.25 33.45 -27.98
CA ASP A 114 15.67 34.13 -26.81
C ASP A 114 14.75 33.21 -26.01
N ILE A 115 14.02 32.31 -26.66
CA ILE A 115 13.23 31.26 -25.98
C ILE A 115 14.15 30.36 -25.15
N SER A 116 15.32 30.01 -25.69
CA SER A 116 16.29 29.18 -24.96
C SER A 116 16.88 29.90 -23.75
N LYS A 117 17.20 31.19 -23.88
CA LYS A 117 17.71 32.05 -22.80
C LYS A 117 16.65 32.31 -21.75
N GLN A 118 15.42 32.64 -22.14
CA GLN A 118 14.28 32.81 -21.22
C GLN A 118 13.98 31.51 -20.49
N ARG A 119 13.99 30.36 -21.18
CA ARG A 119 13.83 29.06 -20.53
C ARG A 119 14.95 28.82 -19.53
N LEU A 120 16.20 29.18 -19.85
CA LEU A 120 17.36 29.06 -18.96
C LEU A 120 17.29 30.03 -17.77
N ILE A 121 16.71 31.22 -17.95
CA ILE A 121 16.44 32.19 -16.89
C ILE A 121 15.35 31.67 -15.96
N ASN A 122 14.23 31.17 -16.51
CA ASN A 122 13.15 30.56 -15.73
C ASN A 122 13.67 29.31 -14.98
N LEU A 123 14.49 28.48 -15.63
CA LEU A 123 15.24 27.38 -15.01
C LEU A 123 16.08 27.85 -13.81
N ARG A 124 16.83 28.96 -13.97
CA ARG A 124 17.66 29.54 -12.91
C ARG A 124 16.85 30.22 -11.81
N GLN A 125 15.68 30.75 -12.13
CA GLN A 125 14.75 31.32 -11.15
C GLN A 125 14.08 30.21 -10.33
N ASP A 126 13.63 29.12 -10.97
CA ASP A 126 13.16 27.91 -10.28
C ASP A 126 14.24 27.34 -9.34
N ASP A 127 15.52 27.35 -9.75
CA ASP A 127 16.65 26.89 -8.91
C ASP A 127 16.92 27.82 -7.71
N ARG A 128 16.57 29.11 -7.81
CA ARG A 128 16.74 30.12 -6.74
C ARG A 128 15.55 30.14 -5.77
N HIS A 129 14.38 29.65 -6.18
CA HIS A 129 13.13 29.64 -5.42
C HIS A 129 12.71 28.22 -5.03
N ALA A 130 13.68 27.34 -4.79
CA ALA A 130 13.43 26.12 -4.05
C ALA A 130 13.11 26.49 -2.59
N ASP A 131 11.90 26.98 -2.35
CA ASP A 131 11.36 27.22 -1.02
C ASP A 131 11.27 25.86 -0.33
N THR A 132 12.29 25.57 0.48
CA THR A 132 12.37 24.37 1.31
C THR A 132 11.78 24.60 2.70
N SER A 133 11.19 25.77 2.96
CA SER A 133 10.60 26.14 4.26
C SER A 133 9.49 25.17 4.67
N ASN A 134 8.73 24.68 3.70
CA ASN A 134 7.58 23.81 3.94
C ASN A 134 7.93 22.31 3.83
N LEU A 135 9.21 21.98 3.61
CA LEU A 135 9.67 20.59 3.56
C LEU A 135 9.97 20.07 4.96
N SER A 136 9.62 18.81 5.24
CA SER A 136 10.01 18.18 6.51
C SER A 136 11.53 18.04 6.61
N GLU A 137 12.07 18.06 7.83
CA GLU A 137 13.51 17.89 8.06
C GLU A 137 14.07 16.62 7.41
N TYR A 138 13.27 15.54 7.37
CA TYR A 138 13.60 14.29 6.70
C TYR A 138 13.74 14.47 5.17
N GLN A 139 12.79 15.16 4.54
CA GLN A 139 12.83 15.47 3.10
C GLN A 139 14.03 16.37 2.77
N ILE A 140 14.28 17.40 3.58
CA ILE A 140 15.44 18.28 3.45
C ILE A 140 16.74 17.47 3.58
N ARG A 141 16.82 16.54 4.54
CA ARG A 141 17.99 15.67 4.75
C ARG A 141 18.23 14.73 3.59
N ASN A 142 17.17 14.15 3.01
CA ASN A 142 17.28 13.30 1.82
C ASN A 142 17.73 14.08 0.59
N LEU A 143 17.19 15.29 0.37
CA LEU A 143 17.64 16.19 -0.68
C LEU A 143 19.12 16.56 -0.50
N LYS A 144 19.58 16.83 0.73
CA LYS A 144 20.98 17.14 1.06
C LYS A 144 21.91 15.93 0.82
N LYS A 145 21.55 14.72 1.27
CA LYS A 145 22.36 13.49 1.06
C LYS A 145 22.61 13.21 -0.43
N ARG A 146 21.65 13.53 -1.29
CA ARG A 146 21.76 13.32 -2.74
C ARG A 146 22.59 14.36 -3.48
N LYS A 147 22.99 15.46 -2.83
CA LYS A 147 23.92 16.47 -3.38
C LYS A 147 25.38 15.99 -3.46
N ALA A 148 25.72 14.83 -2.91
CA ALA A 148 27.08 14.30 -2.85
C ALA A 148 27.47 13.39 -4.05
N LYS A 149 26.93 13.62 -5.26
CA LYS A 149 27.17 12.76 -6.44
C LYS A 149 28.18 13.39 -7.43
N PRO A 150 29.01 12.58 -8.12
CA PRO A 150 30.12 13.10 -8.93
C PRO A 150 29.68 13.79 -10.24
N ASN A 151 28.48 13.53 -10.76
CA ASN A 151 28.00 14.11 -12.02
C ASN A 151 27.08 15.32 -11.77
N HIS A 152 27.64 16.52 -11.97
CA HIS A 152 26.99 17.80 -11.69
C HIS A 152 25.74 18.05 -12.54
N ALA A 153 25.69 17.59 -13.80
CA ALA A 153 24.57 17.82 -14.71
C ALA A 153 23.36 16.96 -14.34
N LEU A 154 23.60 15.65 -14.13
CA LEU A 154 22.58 14.72 -13.65
C LEU A 154 22.04 15.15 -12.29
N GLN A 155 22.93 15.56 -11.37
CA GLN A 155 22.56 16.04 -10.05
C GLN A 155 21.63 17.25 -10.10
N ARG A 156 21.95 18.28 -10.90
CA ARG A 156 21.08 19.45 -11.06
C ARG A 156 19.71 19.03 -11.60
N SER A 157 19.66 18.17 -12.62
CA SER A 157 18.40 17.72 -13.21
C SER A 157 17.52 16.91 -12.25
N MET A 158 18.12 16.02 -11.46
CA MET A 158 17.44 15.18 -10.46
C MET A 158 16.93 16.03 -9.30
N HIS A 159 17.78 16.92 -8.78
CA HIS A 159 17.40 17.82 -7.70
C HIS A 159 16.21 18.68 -8.10
N ARG A 160 16.26 19.30 -9.29
CA ARG A 160 15.16 20.13 -9.81
C ARG A 160 13.87 19.34 -10.04
N ARG A 161 13.97 18.12 -10.57
CA ARG A 161 12.79 17.25 -10.78
C ARG A 161 12.17 16.84 -9.44
N GLU A 162 12.99 16.51 -8.45
CA GLU A 162 12.53 16.08 -7.13
C GLU A 162 11.94 17.22 -6.32
N THR A 163 12.60 18.39 -6.24
CA THR A 163 12.07 19.55 -5.51
C THR A 163 10.75 20.00 -6.10
N LYS A 164 10.66 20.11 -7.43
CA LYS A 164 9.41 20.46 -8.11
C LYS A 164 8.32 19.40 -7.89
N ARG A 165 8.66 18.11 -7.92
CA ARG A 165 7.69 17.04 -7.64
C ARG A 165 7.17 17.13 -6.21
N LEU A 166 8.04 17.38 -5.23
CA LEU A 166 7.66 17.52 -3.82
C LEU A 166 6.80 18.75 -3.60
N GLN A 167 7.21 19.91 -4.13
CA GLN A 167 6.43 21.16 -4.04
C GLN A 167 5.06 21.01 -4.71
N ASN A 168 5.00 20.41 -5.91
CA ASN A 168 3.73 20.16 -6.57
C ASN A 168 2.84 19.19 -5.79
N ALA A 169 3.42 18.16 -5.16
CA ALA A 169 2.67 17.22 -4.34
C ALA A 169 2.12 17.88 -3.07
N MET A 170 2.90 18.77 -2.44
CA MET A 170 2.46 19.55 -1.28
C MET A 170 1.35 20.53 -1.66
N ALA A 171 1.56 21.34 -2.71
CA ALA A 171 0.56 22.27 -3.17
C ALA A 171 -0.75 21.58 -3.60
N ALA A 172 -0.67 20.34 -4.10
CA ALA A 172 -1.85 19.55 -4.41
C ALA A 172 -2.56 19.06 -3.14
N ALA A 173 -1.82 18.60 -2.13
CA ALA A 173 -2.39 18.19 -0.84
C ALA A 173 -3.04 19.37 -0.10
N ASP A 174 -2.37 20.53 -0.05
CA ASP A 174 -2.92 21.75 0.56
C ASP A 174 -4.19 22.21 -0.18
N ALA A 175 -4.21 22.08 -1.51
CA ALA A 175 -5.39 22.40 -2.32
C ALA A 175 -6.55 21.39 -2.11
N GLU A 176 -6.23 20.12 -1.89
CA GLU A 176 -7.21 19.08 -1.58
C GLU A 176 -7.88 19.32 -0.22
N GLU A 177 -7.10 19.68 0.80
CA GLU A 177 -7.60 19.98 2.15
C GLU A 177 -8.62 21.13 2.12
N ILE A 178 -8.40 22.14 1.28
CA ILE A 178 -9.33 23.28 1.09
C ILE A 178 -10.65 22.84 0.42
N LEU A 179 -10.62 21.78 -0.41
CA LEU A 179 -11.78 21.28 -1.14
C LEU A 179 -12.61 20.27 -0.36
N HIS A 180 -12.16 19.86 0.82
CA HIS A 180 -12.94 19.01 1.71
C HIS A 180 -14.26 19.68 2.07
N THR A 181 -15.33 18.90 1.95
CA THR A 181 -16.70 19.40 2.09
C THR A 181 -17.23 19.21 3.50
N HIS A 182 -16.71 18.21 4.21
CA HIS A 182 -17.15 17.82 5.54
C HIS A 182 -15.99 17.91 6.54
N SER A 183 -16.32 18.26 7.78
CA SER A 183 -15.40 18.22 8.91
C SER A 183 -15.58 16.93 9.71
N SER A 184 -14.52 16.48 10.38
CA SER A 184 -14.60 15.32 11.28
C SER A 184 -15.49 15.63 12.48
N GLY A 185 -16.29 14.66 12.91
CA GLY A 185 -17.03 14.76 14.17
C GLY A 185 -16.09 14.84 15.37
N LEU A 186 -16.54 15.47 16.44
CA LEU A 186 -15.79 15.62 17.67
C LEU A 186 -16.73 15.97 18.82
N VAL A 187 -16.46 15.41 20.00
CA VAL A 187 -17.04 15.89 21.26
C VAL A 187 -15.91 16.32 22.16
N GLU A 188 -16.02 17.53 22.68
CA GLU A 188 -15.15 18.11 23.68
C GLU A 188 -16.00 18.60 24.85
N PRO A 189 -15.50 18.50 26.09
CA PRO A 189 -16.19 19.08 27.23
C PRO A 189 -16.13 20.60 27.12
N GLU A 190 -17.27 21.28 27.33
CA GLU A 190 -17.31 22.75 27.29
C GLU A 190 -16.71 23.35 28.57
N THR A 191 -16.86 22.65 29.68
CA THR A 191 -16.40 23.08 31.01
C THR A 191 -15.42 22.05 31.60
N ASP A 192 -14.42 22.50 32.36
CA ASP A 192 -13.43 21.64 33.03
C ASP A 192 -14.03 20.56 33.97
N MET A 193 -15.26 20.78 34.45
CA MET A 193 -15.98 19.84 35.31
C MET A 193 -16.65 18.71 34.52
N GLU A 194 -16.96 18.95 33.25
CA GLU A 194 -17.59 17.98 32.39
C GLU A 194 -16.56 17.04 31.81
N ARG A 195 -16.92 15.76 31.72
CA ARG A 195 -16.05 14.75 31.11
C ARG A 195 -16.83 14.00 30.04
N THR A 196 -16.20 13.82 28.89
CA THR A 196 -16.77 13.10 27.74
C THR A 196 -17.23 11.67 28.10
N ILE A 197 -16.62 11.06 29.11
CA ILE A 197 -16.90 9.71 29.59
C ILE A 197 -18.27 9.59 30.29
N GLN A 198 -18.81 10.71 30.78
CA GLN A 198 -20.11 10.73 31.47
C GLN A 198 -21.29 10.81 30.49
N LEU A 199 -21.02 11.15 29.22
CA LEU A 199 -22.06 11.29 28.20
C LEU A 199 -22.67 9.93 27.86
N SER A 200 -23.99 9.84 28.03
CA SER A 200 -24.76 8.67 27.64
C SER A 200 -25.20 8.74 26.18
N GLN A 201 -25.40 7.57 25.55
CA GLN A 201 -25.93 7.50 24.19
C GLN A 201 -27.35 8.09 24.07
N GLN A 202 -28.15 8.03 25.15
CA GLN A 202 -29.48 8.63 25.18
C GLN A 202 -29.42 10.16 25.19
N GLN A 203 -28.49 10.75 25.95
CA GLN A 203 -28.26 12.21 25.93
C GLN A 203 -27.78 12.66 24.56
N LEU A 204 -26.81 11.94 23.96
CA LEU A 204 -26.36 12.24 22.60
C LEU A 204 -27.52 12.21 21.60
N LYS A 205 -28.36 11.17 21.66
CA LYS A 205 -29.51 11.00 20.77
C LYS A 205 -30.54 12.13 20.87
N ASN A 206 -30.78 12.64 22.08
CA ASN A 206 -31.87 13.59 22.34
C ASN A 206 -31.45 15.06 22.26
N GLU A 207 -30.20 15.39 22.63
CA GLU A 207 -29.78 16.77 22.87
C GLU A 207 -28.70 17.26 21.89
N HIS A 208 -27.85 16.37 21.36
CA HIS A 208 -26.64 16.78 20.64
C HIS A 208 -26.59 16.34 19.16
N LEU A 209 -27.30 15.28 18.78
CA LEU A 209 -27.23 14.72 17.43
C LEU A 209 -28.41 15.18 16.56
N GLU A 210 -28.12 15.37 15.28
CA GLU A 210 -29.16 15.54 14.26
C GLU A 210 -29.98 14.26 14.09
N GLU A 211 -31.25 14.38 13.69
CA GLU A 211 -32.19 13.26 13.61
C GLU A 211 -31.67 12.09 12.75
N ASN A 212 -30.99 12.39 11.63
CA ASN A 212 -30.44 11.36 10.75
C ASN A 212 -29.33 10.54 11.42
N VAL A 213 -28.45 11.18 12.20
CA VAL A 213 -27.38 10.49 12.93
C VAL A 213 -27.95 9.79 14.17
N ALA A 214 -28.92 10.42 14.84
CA ALA A 214 -29.61 9.86 16.00
C ALA A 214 -30.38 8.57 15.67
N ARG A 215 -30.87 8.40 14.43
CA ARG A 215 -31.50 7.16 13.94
C ARG A 215 -30.53 5.97 13.90
N ASN A 216 -29.23 6.21 13.75
CA ASN A 216 -28.22 5.16 13.77
C ASN A 216 -27.99 4.59 15.18
N ILE A 217 -28.54 5.21 16.22
CA ILE A 217 -28.54 4.66 17.59
C ILE A 217 -29.78 3.79 17.76
N PHE A 218 -29.60 2.47 17.68
CA PHE A 218 -30.66 1.48 17.84
C PHE A 218 -30.13 0.16 18.40
N ASP A 219 -31.01 -0.58 19.07
CA ASP A 219 -30.73 -1.91 19.60
C ASP A 219 -31.67 -2.93 18.95
N LEU A 220 -31.12 -4.02 18.42
CA LEU A 220 -31.83 -5.16 17.87
C LEU A 220 -31.76 -6.31 18.88
N SER A 221 -32.87 -6.59 19.56
CA SER A 221 -32.95 -7.71 20.50
C SER A 221 -33.24 -9.02 19.77
N LEU A 222 -32.19 -9.82 19.58
CA LEU A 222 -32.22 -11.13 18.92
C LEU A 222 -31.73 -12.20 19.89
N THR A 223 -32.65 -12.84 20.62
CA THR A 223 -32.30 -13.75 21.73
C THR A 223 -32.04 -15.18 21.30
N ASP A 224 -32.54 -15.59 20.14
CA ASP A 224 -32.70 -17.01 19.82
C ASP A 224 -31.41 -17.63 19.25
N TYR A 225 -30.68 -16.86 18.45
CA TYR A 225 -29.54 -17.34 17.65
C TYR A 225 -28.17 -16.76 18.05
N GLY A 226 -28.09 -16.03 19.17
CA GLY A 226 -26.85 -15.40 19.64
C GLY A 226 -25.80 -16.39 20.16
N PRO A 227 -24.56 -15.92 20.41
CA PRO A 227 -24.05 -14.55 20.24
C PRO A 227 -23.89 -14.12 18.78
N TYR A 228 -23.97 -12.81 18.55
CA TYR A 228 -23.89 -12.21 17.23
C TYR A 228 -22.53 -11.55 16.98
N HIS A 229 -22.00 -11.79 15.79
CA HIS A 229 -20.89 -11.06 15.21
C HIS A 229 -21.43 -10.04 14.21
N MET A 230 -20.94 -8.79 14.29
CA MET A 230 -21.25 -7.71 13.37
C MET A 230 -20.00 -7.36 12.55
N SER A 231 -20.16 -7.28 11.23
CA SER A 231 -19.15 -6.74 10.33
C SER A 231 -19.78 -5.83 9.27
N TYR A 232 -19.05 -4.81 8.82
CA TYR A 232 -19.52 -3.90 7.78
C TYR A 232 -18.83 -4.17 6.44
N ASP A 233 -19.53 -3.85 5.36
CA ASP A 233 -18.92 -3.73 4.04
C ASP A 233 -17.91 -2.55 4.01
N ARG A 234 -16.97 -2.57 3.07
CA ARG A 234 -15.96 -1.50 2.90
C ARG A 234 -16.59 -0.12 2.72
N SER A 235 -17.76 -0.07 2.07
CA SER A 235 -18.53 1.16 1.87
C SER A 235 -19.24 1.66 3.13
N GLY A 236 -19.40 0.80 4.15
CA GLY A 236 -20.27 1.08 5.30
C GLY A 236 -21.76 1.11 4.96
N ARG A 237 -22.19 0.77 3.74
CA ARG A 237 -23.62 0.72 3.40
C ARG A 237 -24.32 -0.50 3.99
N PHE A 238 -23.69 -1.66 3.92
CA PHE A 238 -24.28 -2.92 4.40
C PHE A 238 -23.61 -3.36 5.70
N GLY A 239 -24.42 -3.77 6.67
CA GLY A 239 -23.97 -4.46 7.87
C GLY A 239 -24.41 -5.92 7.84
N LEU A 240 -23.48 -6.82 8.13
CA LEU A 240 -23.66 -8.25 8.21
C LEU A 240 -23.81 -8.66 9.67
N LEU A 241 -24.92 -9.33 9.97
CA LEU A 241 -25.21 -9.90 11.28
C LEU A 241 -25.06 -11.42 11.16
N ALA A 242 -24.17 -12.01 11.94
CA ALA A 242 -23.95 -13.45 11.97
C ALA A 242 -24.12 -13.98 13.39
N GLY A 243 -25.25 -14.64 13.64
CA GLY A 243 -25.52 -15.35 14.88
C GLY A 243 -24.83 -16.72 14.90
N GLN A 244 -24.18 -17.06 16.01
CA GLN A 244 -23.42 -18.30 16.15
C GLN A 244 -24.26 -19.57 15.87
N ARG A 245 -25.58 -19.50 16.09
CA ARG A 245 -26.51 -20.62 15.87
C ARG A 245 -27.08 -20.71 14.44
N GLY A 246 -26.56 -19.94 13.49
CA GLY A 246 -26.90 -20.08 12.07
C GLY A 246 -27.79 -18.99 11.49
N HIS A 247 -28.17 -17.97 12.26
CA HIS A 247 -28.90 -16.81 11.72
C HIS A 247 -27.95 -15.86 11.03
N ILE A 248 -28.22 -15.55 9.76
CA ILE A 248 -27.41 -14.61 8.98
C ILE A 248 -28.34 -13.60 8.34
N SER A 249 -28.02 -12.32 8.48
CA SER A 249 -28.79 -11.25 7.85
C SER A 249 -27.90 -10.10 7.39
N ILE A 250 -28.32 -9.45 6.31
CA ILE A 250 -27.72 -8.24 5.77
C ILE A 250 -28.74 -7.12 5.90
N ILE A 251 -28.32 -6.02 6.53
CA ILE A 251 -29.13 -4.81 6.68
C ILE A 251 -28.46 -3.67 5.90
N ASP A 252 -29.24 -2.97 5.08
CA ASP A 252 -28.82 -1.68 4.51
C ASP A 252 -28.88 -0.63 5.63
N GLN A 253 -27.73 -0.14 6.06
CA GLN A 253 -27.56 0.75 7.21
C GLN A 253 -28.02 2.18 6.93
N HIS A 254 -28.25 2.54 5.66
CA HIS A 254 -28.81 3.85 5.32
C HIS A 254 -30.32 3.90 5.50
N SER A 255 -31.01 2.86 5.05
CA SER A 255 -32.47 2.77 5.14
C SER A 255 -32.94 1.97 6.36
N LEU A 256 -32.02 1.32 7.08
CA LEU A 256 -32.30 0.32 8.12
C LEU A 256 -33.25 -0.79 7.63
N ALA A 257 -33.19 -1.09 6.34
CA ALA A 257 -34.02 -2.10 5.71
C ALA A 257 -33.28 -3.43 5.69
N LEU A 258 -33.98 -4.50 6.06
CA LEU A 258 -33.49 -5.85 5.88
C LEU A 258 -33.36 -6.12 4.38
N LYS A 259 -32.14 -6.41 3.92
CA LYS A 259 -31.89 -6.79 2.53
C LYS A 259 -32.14 -8.29 2.38
N THR A 260 -31.47 -9.09 3.20
CA THR A 260 -31.61 -10.55 3.20
C THR A 260 -31.45 -11.14 4.58
N GLU A 261 -32.11 -12.29 4.75
CA GLU A 261 -32.10 -13.08 5.96
C GLU A 261 -32.27 -14.54 5.58
N PHE A 262 -31.43 -15.39 6.15
CA PHE A 262 -31.57 -16.83 6.02
C PHE A 262 -31.02 -17.54 7.26
N PHE A 263 -31.46 -18.78 7.45
CA PHE A 263 -31.15 -19.59 8.63
C PHE A 263 -30.45 -20.87 8.22
N LEU A 264 -29.35 -21.18 8.90
CA LEU A 264 -28.59 -22.42 8.76
C LEU A 264 -29.01 -23.36 9.88
N GLU A 265 -30.08 -24.14 9.66
CA GLU A 265 -30.81 -24.89 10.71
C GLU A 265 -29.97 -25.92 11.50
N GLN A 266 -28.77 -26.29 11.05
CA GLN A 266 -27.93 -27.32 11.69
C GLN A 266 -26.45 -26.94 11.85
N ASP A 267 -26.04 -25.77 11.33
CA ASP A 267 -24.62 -25.41 11.30
C ASP A 267 -24.33 -24.16 12.14
N SER A 268 -23.31 -24.29 13.01
CA SER A 268 -22.82 -23.13 13.76
C SER A 268 -21.95 -22.28 12.88
N VAL A 269 -22.17 -20.96 12.96
CA VAL A 269 -21.39 -19.95 12.26
C VAL A 269 -20.31 -19.45 13.21
N ARG A 270 -19.06 -19.45 12.75
CA ARG A 270 -17.94 -18.96 13.57
C ARG A 270 -17.53 -17.55 13.22
N ASP A 271 -17.61 -17.23 11.94
CA ASP A 271 -17.20 -15.95 11.38
C ASP A 271 -17.86 -15.77 10.01
N ALA A 272 -18.10 -14.52 9.63
CA ALA A 272 -18.69 -14.14 8.37
C ALA A 272 -18.15 -12.78 7.90
N CYS A 273 -17.80 -12.69 6.62
CA CYS A 273 -17.26 -11.47 6.03
C CYS A 273 -17.84 -11.22 4.64
N PHE A 274 -17.93 -9.95 4.26
CA PHE A 274 -18.15 -9.57 2.87
C PHE A 274 -16.90 -9.88 2.03
N LEU A 275 -17.12 -10.15 0.74
CA LEU A 275 -16.04 -10.22 -0.24
C LEU A 275 -15.70 -8.80 -0.75
N HIS A 276 -15.69 -8.58 -2.06
CA HIS A 276 -15.35 -7.29 -2.67
C HIS A 276 -16.51 -6.29 -2.63
N SER A 277 -17.75 -6.78 -2.59
CA SER A 277 -18.95 -5.96 -2.50
C SER A 277 -19.97 -6.61 -1.59
N GLY A 278 -20.97 -5.84 -1.14
CA GLY A 278 -22.19 -6.38 -0.50
C GLY A 278 -23.08 -7.25 -1.40
N SER A 279 -22.54 -7.75 -2.51
CA SER A 279 -23.19 -8.72 -3.41
C SER A 279 -22.83 -10.17 -3.04
N MET A 280 -21.67 -10.40 -2.41
CA MET A 280 -21.24 -11.74 -2.03
C MET A 280 -20.71 -11.74 -0.61
N LEU A 281 -21.03 -12.81 0.11
CA LEU A 281 -20.63 -13.01 1.50
C LEU A 281 -19.98 -14.39 1.66
N ALA A 282 -18.97 -14.48 2.51
CA ALA A 282 -18.33 -15.72 2.90
C ALA A 282 -18.67 -16.04 4.36
N VAL A 283 -19.14 -17.25 4.62
CA VAL A 283 -19.59 -17.71 5.93
C VAL A 283 -18.84 -18.97 6.29
N SER A 284 -18.23 -18.97 7.48
CA SER A 284 -17.57 -20.14 8.03
C SER A 284 -18.56 -20.95 8.86
N GLN A 285 -19.07 -22.01 8.24
CA GLN A 285 -19.87 -23.01 8.93
C GLN A 285 -18.97 -23.96 9.74
N ASN A 286 -19.59 -24.92 10.41
CA ASN A 286 -18.90 -25.94 11.21
C ASN A 286 -17.74 -26.64 10.48
N LYS A 287 -18.01 -27.07 9.24
CA LYS A 287 -17.10 -27.94 8.46
C LYS A 287 -16.30 -27.16 7.43
N ASN A 288 -16.96 -26.39 6.57
CA ASN A 288 -16.35 -25.71 5.44
C ASN A 288 -16.78 -24.24 5.40
N VAL A 289 -16.09 -23.45 4.58
CA VAL A 289 -16.52 -22.10 4.22
C VAL A 289 -17.43 -22.17 3.00
N TYR A 290 -18.51 -21.41 3.06
CA TYR A 290 -19.48 -21.26 1.97
C TYR A 290 -19.50 -19.81 1.51
N ILE A 291 -19.74 -19.61 0.22
CA ILE A 291 -19.96 -18.29 -0.37
C ILE A 291 -21.41 -18.22 -0.81
N TYR A 292 -22.10 -17.18 -0.36
CA TYR A 292 -23.48 -16.91 -0.72
C TYR A 292 -23.58 -15.65 -1.58
N ASP A 293 -24.63 -15.62 -2.38
CA ASP A 293 -25.08 -14.43 -3.10
C ASP A 293 -25.80 -13.46 -2.15
N ASP A 294 -26.12 -12.27 -2.65
CA ASP A 294 -26.82 -11.28 -1.87
C ASP A 294 -28.24 -11.67 -1.52
N GLU A 295 -28.90 -12.47 -2.37
CA GLU A 295 -30.20 -13.12 -2.13
C GLU A 295 -30.14 -14.23 -1.06
N GLY A 296 -28.94 -14.64 -0.62
CA GLY A 296 -28.75 -15.74 0.32
C GLY A 296 -28.69 -17.13 -0.34
N ALA A 297 -28.55 -17.19 -1.66
CA ALA A 297 -28.33 -18.44 -2.38
C ALA A 297 -26.88 -18.93 -2.23
N GLU A 298 -26.68 -20.22 -1.97
CA GLU A 298 -25.35 -20.84 -1.89
C GLU A 298 -24.71 -20.93 -3.29
N ILE A 299 -23.61 -20.21 -3.50
CA ILE A 299 -22.86 -20.23 -4.77
C ILE A 299 -21.78 -21.31 -4.74
N HIS A 300 -20.96 -21.31 -3.67
CA HIS A 300 -19.79 -22.17 -3.58
C HIS A 300 -19.60 -22.78 -2.20
N ARG A 301 -19.13 -24.03 -2.18
CA ARG A 301 -18.59 -24.71 -1.00
C ARG A 301 -17.09 -24.91 -1.16
N LEU A 302 -16.30 -24.32 -0.27
CA LEU A 302 -14.84 -24.39 -0.32
C LEU A 302 -14.30 -25.62 0.45
N ASP A 303 -14.12 -26.74 -0.26
CA ASP A 303 -13.74 -28.03 0.34
C ASP A 303 -12.33 -28.07 0.99
N GLY A 304 -11.44 -27.16 0.56
CA GLY A 304 -10.11 -27.00 1.14
C GLY A 304 -10.10 -26.29 2.49
N HIS A 305 -11.13 -25.48 2.78
CA HIS A 305 -11.19 -24.54 3.91
C HIS A 305 -11.94 -25.16 5.08
N ARG A 306 -11.29 -26.10 5.77
CA ARG A 306 -11.93 -26.91 6.81
C ARG A 306 -11.83 -26.29 8.19
N ARG A 307 -12.97 -26.27 8.91
CA ARG A 307 -13.11 -25.82 10.30
C ARG A 307 -12.43 -24.47 10.50
N VAL A 308 -12.75 -23.52 9.65
CA VAL A 308 -12.24 -22.15 9.73
C VAL A 308 -12.72 -21.50 11.03
N THR A 309 -11.84 -20.77 11.71
CA THR A 309 -12.12 -20.05 12.96
C THR A 309 -12.22 -18.55 12.74
N SER A 310 -11.43 -18.02 11.81
CA SER A 310 -11.45 -16.60 11.44
C SER A 310 -11.18 -16.43 9.95
N MET A 311 -11.79 -15.41 9.35
CA MET A 311 -11.70 -15.05 7.95
C MET A 311 -11.48 -13.55 7.78
N ASP A 312 -10.79 -13.16 6.71
CA ASP A 312 -10.66 -11.76 6.33
C ASP A 312 -10.48 -11.68 4.81
N PHE A 313 -11.01 -10.63 4.20
CA PHE A 313 -10.98 -10.46 2.75
C PHE A 313 -10.03 -9.34 2.35
N LEU A 314 -9.10 -9.61 1.44
CA LEU A 314 -8.15 -8.64 0.89
C LEU A 314 -8.72 -8.02 -0.39
N PRO A 315 -9.24 -6.78 -0.36
CA PRO A 315 -10.06 -6.24 -1.44
C PRO A 315 -9.28 -5.90 -2.70
N TYR A 316 -8.04 -5.43 -2.58
CA TYR A 316 -7.20 -5.08 -3.73
C TYR A 316 -6.63 -6.30 -4.46
N HIS A 317 -6.52 -7.44 -3.77
CA HIS A 317 -5.95 -8.68 -4.31
C HIS A 317 -7.01 -9.71 -4.67
N TRP A 318 -8.27 -9.51 -4.24
CA TRP A 318 -9.36 -10.48 -4.34
C TRP A 318 -9.00 -11.82 -3.70
N LEU A 319 -8.44 -11.76 -2.49
CA LEU A 319 -8.05 -12.95 -1.73
C LEU A 319 -8.91 -13.08 -0.49
N LEU A 320 -9.60 -14.20 -0.37
CA LEU A 320 -10.18 -14.63 0.89
C LEU A 320 -9.10 -15.36 1.69
N ALA A 321 -8.72 -14.75 2.80
CA ALA A 321 -7.83 -15.37 3.76
C ALA A 321 -8.64 -16.09 4.83
N THR A 322 -8.24 -17.31 5.14
CA THR A 322 -8.94 -18.13 6.14
C THR A 322 -7.94 -18.85 7.00
N VAL A 323 -8.29 -19.02 8.28
CA VAL A 323 -7.47 -19.79 9.21
C VAL A 323 -8.31 -20.90 9.81
N GLY A 324 -7.85 -22.13 9.61
CA GLY A 324 -8.46 -23.32 10.21
C GLY A 324 -8.07 -23.52 11.68
N GLN A 325 -8.91 -24.26 12.41
CA GLN A 325 -8.62 -24.72 13.78
C GLN A 325 -7.29 -25.51 13.88
N ASN A 326 -6.85 -26.12 12.78
CA ASN A 326 -5.57 -26.84 12.70
C ASN A 326 -4.35 -25.90 12.56
N GLY A 327 -4.54 -24.57 12.57
CA GLY A 327 -3.47 -23.60 12.33
C GLY A 327 -3.01 -23.58 10.88
N MET A 328 -3.92 -23.85 9.95
CA MET A 328 -3.66 -23.77 8.52
C MET A 328 -4.21 -22.45 7.99
N LEU A 329 -3.32 -21.58 7.51
CA LEU A 329 -3.67 -20.35 6.80
C LEU A 329 -3.80 -20.65 5.31
N GLN A 330 -4.90 -20.27 4.68
CA GLN A 330 -5.15 -20.48 3.27
C GLN A 330 -5.57 -19.16 2.61
N TYR A 331 -4.97 -18.88 1.45
CA TYR A 331 -5.33 -17.76 0.59
C TYR A 331 -6.03 -18.31 -0.65
N GLN A 332 -7.31 -17.98 -0.78
CA GLN A 332 -8.14 -18.38 -1.91
C GLN A 332 -8.44 -17.16 -2.77
N ASP A 333 -8.16 -17.24 -4.05
CA ASP A 333 -8.55 -16.21 -5.00
C ASP A 333 -10.03 -16.34 -5.34
N THR A 334 -10.81 -15.31 -5.01
CA THR A 334 -12.26 -15.30 -5.24
C THR A 334 -12.63 -15.04 -6.69
N SER A 335 -11.76 -14.38 -7.47
CA SER A 335 -12.03 -14.13 -8.89
C SER A 335 -11.81 -15.37 -9.77
N THR A 336 -10.72 -16.10 -9.53
CA THR A 336 -10.35 -17.28 -10.33
C THR A 336 -10.86 -18.58 -9.71
N GLY A 337 -11.22 -18.58 -8.43
CA GLY A 337 -11.59 -19.77 -7.68
C GLY A 337 -10.41 -20.69 -7.37
N SER A 338 -9.18 -20.23 -7.54
CA SER A 338 -7.97 -21.04 -7.30
C SER A 338 -7.38 -20.81 -5.90
N LEU A 339 -6.87 -21.88 -5.30
CA LEU A 339 -6.10 -21.79 -4.05
C LEU A 339 -4.69 -21.28 -4.38
N VAL A 340 -4.33 -20.11 -3.87
CA VAL A 340 -3.06 -19.45 -4.16
C VAL A 340 -1.94 -20.04 -3.30
N SER A 341 -2.13 -20.07 -1.99
CA SER A 341 -1.13 -20.59 -1.07
C SER A 341 -1.75 -21.12 0.22
N GLN A 342 -1.02 -22.04 0.85
CA GLN A 342 -1.40 -22.67 2.11
C GLN A 342 -0.18 -22.74 3.03
N HIS A 343 -0.30 -22.15 4.21
CA HIS A 343 0.78 -22.01 5.17
C HIS A 343 0.41 -22.65 6.51
N ARG A 344 1.35 -23.40 7.09
CA ARG A 344 1.20 -23.99 8.43
C ARG A 344 1.76 -23.05 9.47
N THR A 345 0.93 -22.56 10.38
CA THR A 345 1.36 -21.64 11.44
C THR A 345 2.24 -22.33 12.49
N LYS A 346 2.02 -23.63 12.73
CA LYS A 346 2.71 -24.46 13.74
C LYS A 346 2.57 -23.95 15.19
N MET A 347 1.56 -23.12 15.47
CA MET A 347 1.36 -22.45 16.76
C MET A 347 -0.02 -22.72 17.39
N GLY A 348 -0.77 -23.69 16.86
CA GLY A 348 -2.11 -24.05 17.32
C GLY A 348 -3.24 -23.32 16.58
N PRO A 349 -4.48 -23.38 17.09
CA PRO A 349 -5.61 -22.62 16.56
C PRO A 349 -5.37 -21.12 16.75
N CYS A 350 -5.90 -20.32 15.83
CA CYS A 350 -5.81 -18.86 15.89
C CYS A 350 -7.22 -18.29 15.76
N TYR A 351 -7.60 -17.48 16.74
CA TYR A 351 -8.94 -16.89 16.86
C TYR A 351 -8.97 -15.39 16.54
N ALA A 352 -7.79 -14.75 16.50
CA ALA A 352 -7.66 -13.35 16.16
C ALA A 352 -6.89 -13.23 14.84
N MET A 353 -7.55 -12.74 13.80
CA MET A 353 -6.94 -12.46 12.51
C MET A 353 -7.45 -11.11 12.00
N ARG A 354 -6.53 -10.27 11.51
CA ARG A 354 -6.87 -9.02 10.80
C ARG A 354 -5.86 -8.72 9.70
N GLN A 355 -6.36 -8.20 8.59
CA GLN A 355 -5.57 -7.64 7.51
C GLN A 355 -5.11 -6.23 7.87
N ASN A 356 -3.86 -5.93 7.55
CA ASN A 356 -3.41 -4.55 7.46
C ASN A 356 -3.86 -3.94 6.11
N GLN A 357 -4.71 -2.91 6.16
CA GLN A 357 -5.25 -2.27 4.95
C GLN A 357 -4.17 -1.56 4.10
N PHE A 358 -3.03 -1.18 4.69
CA PHE A 358 -1.96 -0.48 3.99
C PHE A 358 -1.11 -1.40 3.11
N ASN A 359 -0.79 -2.61 3.59
CA ASN A 359 0.13 -3.53 2.91
C ASN A 359 -0.43 -4.92 2.60
N SER A 360 -1.68 -5.20 3.00
CA SER A 360 -2.37 -6.47 2.82
C SER A 360 -1.70 -7.68 3.50
N VAL A 361 -0.77 -7.46 4.42
CA VAL A 361 -0.19 -8.51 5.27
C VAL A 361 -1.21 -8.88 6.35
N LEU A 362 -1.37 -10.18 6.60
CA LEU A 362 -2.27 -10.69 7.63
C LEU A 362 -1.55 -10.78 8.97
N HIS A 363 -2.18 -10.27 10.02
CA HIS A 363 -1.70 -10.40 11.38
C HIS A 363 -2.55 -11.45 12.08
N MET A 364 -1.88 -12.44 12.66
CA MET A 364 -2.52 -13.57 13.31
C MET A 364 -2.08 -13.66 14.76
N GLY A 365 -3.05 -13.74 15.67
CA GLY A 365 -2.84 -13.89 17.09
C GLY A 365 -2.95 -15.35 17.53
N HIS A 366 -1.90 -15.87 18.17
CA HIS A 366 -1.85 -17.25 18.62
C HIS A 366 -2.14 -17.40 20.11
N THR A 367 -2.45 -18.63 20.53
CA THR A 367 -2.68 -18.97 21.94
C THR A 367 -1.45 -18.79 22.84
N ASN A 368 -0.26 -18.76 22.24
CA ASN A 368 1.00 -18.58 22.98
C ASN A 368 1.34 -17.10 23.26
N GLY A 369 0.44 -16.17 22.94
CA GLY A 369 0.64 -14.73 23.15
C GLY A 369 1.51 -14.05 22.09
N THR A 370 1.81 -14.75 21.00
CA THR A 370 2.59 -14.24 19.87
C THR A 370 1.68 -13.81 18.73
N VAL A 371 1.95 -12.65 18.14
CA VAL A 371 1.41 -12.22 16.84
C VAL A 371 2.40 -12.60 15.74
N THR A 372 1.90 -13.17 14.65
CA THR A 372 2.71 -13.47 13.45
C THR A 372 2.14 -12.74 12.25
N LEU A 373 3.01 -12.21 11.39
CA LEU A 373 2.66 -11.51 10.16
C LEU A 373 2.88 -12.42 8.95
N TRP A 374 1.90 -12.52 8.06
CA TRP A 374 1.90 -13.46 6.94
C TRP A 374 1.66 -12.77 5.60
N SER A 375 2.42 -13.23 4.59
CA SER A 375 2.20 -12.93 3.18
C SER A 375 2.01 -14.24 2.41
N PRO A 376 1.19 -14.28 1.36
CA PRO A 376 1.03 -15.47 0.54
C PRO A 376 2.34 -15.91 -0.13
N SER A 377 3.27 -15.00 -0.41
CA SER A 377 4.53 -15.28 -1.12
C SER A 377 5.53 -16.08 -0.29
N SER A 378 5.42 -16.04 1.04
CA SER A 378 6.35 -16.69 1.97
C SER A 378 5.67 -17.82 2.75
N SER A 379 6.26 -19.01 2.73
CA SER A 379 5.78 -20.16 3.53
C SER A 379 6.01 -19.99 5.03
N GLU A 380 6.93 -19.11 5.43
CA GLU A 380 7.17 -18.75 6.83
C GLU A 380 6.61 -17.36 7.11
N TYR A 381 6.32 -17.08 8.38
CA TYR A 381 5.89 -15.75 8.80
C TYR A 381 6.99 -14.71 8.51
N LEU A 382 6.59 -13.51 8.12
CA LEU A 382 7.50 -12.38 7.88
C LEU A 382 8.08 -11.85 9.20
N VAL A 383 7.24 -11.79 10.23
CA VAL A 383 7.59 -11.28 11.56
C VAL A 383 6.88 -12.12 12.61
N LYS A 384 7.56 -12.36 13.72
CA LYS A 384 6.99 -12.93 14.95
C LYS A 384 7.22 -11.96 16.11
N LEU A 385 6.13 -11.45 16.66
CA LEU A 385 6.09 -10.48 17.74
C LEU A 385 5.53 -11.17 19.00
N LEU A 386 6.27 -11.13 20.11
CA LEU A 386 5.75 -11.58 21.39
C LEU A 386 4.99 -10.43 22.06
N ALA A 387 3.67 -10.44 21.94
CA ALA A 387 2.83 -9.36 22.45
C ALA A 387 2.51 -9.56 23.93
N HIS A 388 1.92 -10.72 24.26
CA HIS A 388 1.52 -11.07 25.62
C HIS A 388 2.29 -12.30 26.09
N LYS A 389 2.73 -12.29 27.35
CA LYS A 389 3.59 -13.37 27.87
C LYS A 389 2.71 -14.44 28.52
N GLY A 390 2.60 -15.61 27.87
CA GLY A 390 1.92 -16.77 28.44
C GLY A 390 0.39 -16.66 28.48
N SER A 391 -0.20 -15.63 27.87
CA SER A 391 -1.64 -15.48 27.69
C SER A 391 -2.00 -15.51 26.19
N PRO A 392 -3.15 -16.10 25.82
CA PRO A 392 -3.60 -16.12 24.44
C PRO A 392 -3.97 -14.72 23.96
N ILE A 393 -3.80 -14.49 22.66
CA ILE A 393 -4.28 -13.28 22.01
C ILE A 393 -5.76 -13.49 21.71
N THR A 394 -6.60 -12.62 22.24
CA THR A 394 -8.06 -12.67 22.11
C THR A 394 -8.53 -11.91 20.89
N SER A 395 -7.96 -10.72 20.64
CA SER A 395 -8.34 -9.85 19.52
C SER A 395 -7.17 -9.01 19.02
N LEU A 396 -7.30 -8.53 17.79
CA LEU A 396 -6.33 -7.70 17.08
C LEU A 396 -7.07 -6.60 16.32
N ALA A 397 -6.49 -5.40 16.30
CA ALA A 397 -6.94 -4.32 15.44
C ALA A 397 -5.73 -3.58 14.85
N ILE A 398 -5.85 -3.12 13.62
CA ILE A 398 -4.76 -2.47 12.88
C ILE A 398 -5.29 -1.15 12.35
N ASP A 399 -4.49 -0.10 12.51
CA ASP A 399 -4.78 1.21 11.95
C ASP A 399 -4.81 1.16 10.41
N ARG A 400 -5.76 1.86 9.77
CA ARG A 400 -5.85 1.99 8.30
C ARG A 400 -4.54 2.50 7.70
N SER A 401 -3.80 3.34 8.42
CA SER A 401 -2.49 3.84 7.97
C SER A 401 -1.37 2.78 7.99
N GLY A 402 -1.61 1.63 8.62
CA GLY A 402 -0.65 0.54 8.77
C GLY A 402 0.49 0.83 9.75
N ARG A 403 0.39 1.90 10.56
CA ARG A 403 1.46 2.33 11.48
C ARG A 403 1.37 1.66 12.85
N TYR A 404 0.15 1.51 13.37
CA TYR A 404 -0.09 1.00 14.71
C TYR A 404 -0.95 -0.26 14.68
N MET A 405 -0.73 -1.12 15.68
CA MET A 405 -1.56 -2.30 15.94
C MET A 405 -1.88 -2.36 17.42
N ALA A 406 -3.16 -2.61 17.75
CA ALA A 406 -3.60 -2.93 19.08
C ALA A 406 -3.79 -4.44 19.23
N THR A 407 -3.31 -5.01 20.33
CA THR A 407 -3.45 -6.43 20.65
C THR A 407 -4.12 -6.60 22.00
N GLY A 408 -5.13 -7.45 22.05
CA GLY A 408 -5.83 -7.85 23.26
C GLY A 408 -5.31 -9.21 23.74
N GLY A 409 -4.99 -9.31 25.02
CA GLY A 409 -4.50 -10.55 25.61
C GLY A 409 -5.37 -11.05 26.75
N GLY A 410 -5.34 -12.36 26.97
CA GLY A 410 -5.96 -13.01 28.13
C GLY A 410 -5.36 -12.59 29.49
N ASP A 411 -4.32 -11.75 29.50
CA ASP A 411 -3.76 -11.08 30.68
C ASP A 411 -4.50 -9.78 31.06
N SER A 412 -5.67 -9.54 30.46
CA SER A 412 -6.51 -8.35 30.66
C SER A 412 -5.79 -7.05 30.32
N LYS A 413 -4.90 -7.10 29.32
CA LYS A 413 -4.16 -5.95 28.81
C LYS A 413 -4.45 -5.76 27.34
N VAL A 414 -4.51 -4.49 26.94
CA VAL A 414 -4.44 -4.06 25.55
C VAL A 414 -3.08 -3.41 25.35
N LYS A 415 -2.31 -3.92 24.40
CA LYS A 415 -0.98 -3.41 24.07
C LYS A 415 -0.97 -2.77 22.70
N ILE A 416 -0.28 -1.64 22.58
CA ILE A 416 -0.16 -0.92 21.32
C ILE A 416 1.26 -1.05 20.81
N PHE A 417 1.39 -1.37 19.53
CA PHE A 417 2.65 -1.61 18.85
C PHE A 417 2.81 -0.67 17.67
N ASP A 418 4.02 -0.11 17.51
CA ASP A 418 4.44 0.54 16.26
C ASP A 418 4.95 -0.55 15.31
N LEU A 419 4.28 -0.75 14.18
CA LEU A 419 4.59 -1.78 13.20
C LEU A 419 5.85 -1.48 12.39
N ARG A 420 6.27 -0.21 12.29
CA ARG A 420 7.49 0.16 11.56
C ARG A 420 8.74 -0.18 12.36
N MET A 421 8.67 -0.03 13.68
CA MET A 421 9.77 -0.35 14.60
C MET A 421 9.63 -1.75 15.24
N LEU A 422 8.45 -2.36 15.14
CA LEU A 422 8.07 -3.62 15.78
C LEU A 422 8.27 -3.60 17.30
N LYS A 423 7.90 -2.48 17.94
CA LYS A 423 8.07 -2.26 19.38
C LYS A 423 6.75 -1.89 20.05
N GLU A 424 6.61 -2.33 21.30
CA GLU A 424 5.52 -1.90 22.18
C GLU A 424 5.70 -0.40 22.47
N VAL A 425 4.64 0.38 22.23
CA VAL A 425 4.57 1.80 22.56
C VAL A 425 4.18 1.94 24.03
N HIS A 426 3.04 1.37 24.41
CA HIS A 426 2.53 1.32 25.77
C HIS A 426 1.38 0.32 25.89
N ALA A 427 0.84 0.15 27.10
CA ALA A 427 -0.23 -0.78 27.43
C ALA A 427 -1.29 -0.17 28.35
N TYR A 428 -2.53 -0.61 28.15
CA TYR A 428 -3.71 -0.34 28.96
C TYR A 428 -4.17 -1.62 29.67
N GLN A 429 -4.71 -1.46 30.88
CA GLN A 429 -5.35 -2.54 31.62
C GLN A 429 -6.85 -2.42 31.40
N THR A 430 -7.51 -3.53 31.04
CA THR A 430 -8.97 -3.59 30.95
C THR A 430 -9.57 -3.94 32.30
N PHE A 431 -10.65 -3.26 32.66
CA PHE A 431 -11.38 -3.47 33.91
C PHE A 431 -12.61 -4.33 33.64
N GLY A 432 -12.69 -5.53 34.23
CA GLY A 432 -13.81 -6.45 33.99
C GLY A 432 -13.47 -7.69 33.15
N GLY A 433 -12.19 -7.92 32.84
CA GLY A 433 -11.71 -9.17 32.22
C GLY A 433 -10.83 -8.95 31.00
N ALA A 434 -10.56 -10.04 30.28
CA ALA A 434 -9.82 -9.99 29.02
C ALA A 434 -10.63 -9.27 27.93
N PRO A 435 -10.00 -8.42 27.10
CA PRO A 435 -10.67 -7.80 25.95
C PRO A 435 -11.12 -8.89 24.98
N THR A 436 -12.42 -8.94 24.67
CA THR A 436 -12.98 -9.93 23.74
C THR A 436 -12.80 -9.47 22.30
N CYS A 437 -13.09 -8.19 22.03
CA CYS A 437 -13.03 -7.59 20.71
C CYS A 437 -12.29 -6.25 20.73
N LEU A 438 -11.62 -5.95 19.61
CA LEU A 438 -10.90 -4.72 19.36
C LEU A 438 -11.17 -4.29 17.93
N ASP A 439 -11.32 -2.99 17.71
CA ASP A 439 -11.30 -2.40 16.38
C ASP A 439 -10.68 -1.00 16.41
N ILE A 440 -10.13 -0.55 15.29
CA ILE A 440 -9.60 0.81 15.13
C ILE A 440 -10.36 1.47 13.99
N SER A 441 -10.94 2.62 14.28
CA SER A 441 -11.70 3.39 13.30
C SER A 441 -10.81 3.99 12.21
N GLN A 442 -11.40 4.52 11.13
CA GLN A 442 -10.63 5.11 10.02
C GLN A 442 -9.81 6.32 10.45
N THR A 443 -10.32 7.11 11.40
CA THR A 443 -9.65 8.27 12.02
C THR A 443 -8.65 7.87 13.11
N GLY A 444 -8.66 6.61 13.55
CA GLY A 444 -7.75 6.05 14.54
C GLY A 444 -8.32 5.91 15.95
N VAL A 445 -9.63 6.10 16.17
CA VAL A 445 -10.28 5.84 17.46
C VAL A 445 -10.17 4.34 17.77
N LEU A 446 -9.63 4.00 18.94
CA LEU A 446 -9.49 2.61 19.38
C LEU A 446 -10.72 2.20 20.20
N GLY A 447 -11.48 1.23 19.70
CA GLY A 447 -12.58 0.59 20.41
C GLY A 447 -12.11 -0.69 21.11
N VAL A 448 -12.43 -0.80 22.40
CA VAL A 448 -12.10 -1.95 23.24
C VAL A 448 -13.37 -2.49 23.89
N GLY A 449 -13.76 -3.70 23.54
CA GLY A 449 -14.83 -4.45 24.21
C GLY A 449 -14.25 -5.42 25.24
N HIS A 450 -14.75 -5.36 26.47
CA HIS A 450 -14.37 -6.30 27.53
C HIS A 450 -15.58 -6.59 28.44
N GLY A 451 -15.93 -7.87 28.58
CA GLY A 451 -17.14 -8.26 29.33
C GLY A 451 -18.39 -7.61 28.73
N CYS A 452 -19.11 -6.81 29.51
CA CYS A 452 -20.30 -6.05 29.08
C CYS A 452 -20.02 -4.56 28.84
N HIS A 453 -18.76 -4.13 28.97
CA HIS A 453 -18.36 -2.74 28.81
C HIS A 453 -17.58 -2.55 27.51
N SER A 454 -17.79 -1.42 26.87
CA SER A 454 -17.02 -0.95 25.74
C SER A 454 -16.39 0.40 26.09
N THR A 455 -15.11 0.55 25.78
CA THR A 455 -14.36 1.80 25.99
C THR A 455 -13.75 2.24 24.68
N PHE A 456 -13.79 3.54 24.43
CA PHE A 456 -13.29 4.15 23.21
C PHE A 456 -12.20 5.12 23.57
N TRP A 457 -11.11 5.13 22.80
CA TRP A 457 -9.93 5.95 23.06
C TRP A 457 -9.61 6.81 21.84
N ARG A 458 -9.23 8.07 22.07
CA ARG A 458 -8.89 9.00 20.98
C ARG A 458 -7.73 8.47 20.12
N PRO A 459 -7.56 8.95 18.88
CA PRO A 459 -6.44 8.55 18.01
C PRO A 459 -5.05 8.80 18.61
N GLU A 460 -4.95 9.77 19.51
CA GLU A 460 -3.73 10.07 20.27
C GLU A 460 -3.29 8.88 21.13
N ALA A 461 -4.24 8.08 21.63
CA ALA A 461 -3.98 6.89 22.42
C ALA A 461 -3.16 5.83 21.67
N LEU A 462 -3.08 5.88 20.33
CA LEU A 462 -2.19 5.00 19.56
C LEU A 462 -0.71 5.44 19.65
N LYS A 463 -0.47 6.72 19.90
CA LYS A 463 0.87 7.33 19.91
C LYS A 463 1.38 7.53 21.35
N THR A 464 0.57 8.14 22.19
CA THR A 464 0.86 8.52 23.58
C THR A 464 -0.10 7.81 24.52
N LYS A 465 0.35 7.56 25.75
CA LYS A 465 -0.50 6.91 26.74
C LYS A 465 -1.47 7.92 27.34
N GLU A 466 -2.74 7.81 26.97
CA GLU A 466 -3.81 8.63 27.54
C GLU A 466 -4.22 8.13 28.94
N LYS A 467 -4.71 9.04 29.77
CA LYS A 467 -5.09 8.70 31.16
C LYS A 467 -6.49 8.14 31.26
N GLU A 468 -7.42 8.68 30.49
CA GLU A 468 -8.84 8.34 30.55
C GLU A 468 -9.35 8.04 29.14
N PRO A 469 -10.35 7.14 28.99
CA PRO A 469 -10.97 6.88 27.70
C PRO A 469 -11.73 8.11 27.19
N TYR A 470 -11.96 8.15 25.89
CA TYR A 470 -12.81 9.16 25.24
C TYR A 470 -14.27 9.02 25.66
N MET A 471 -14.83 7.81 25.52
CA MET A 471 -16.20 7.48 25.88
C MET A 471 -16.25 6.05 26.44
N LYS A 472 -17.27 5.76 27.24
CA LYS A 472 -17.59 4.41 27.69
C LYS A 472 -19.05 4.11 27.42
N HIS A 473 -19.36 2.87 27.11
CA HIS A 473 -20.72 2.41 26.95
C HIS A 473 -20.87 1.02 27.59
N GLU A 474 -21.97 0.83 28.32
CA GLU A 474 -22.25 -0.39 29.07
C GLU A 474 -23.59 -0.96 28.64
N ILE A 475 -23.59 -2.26 28.35
CA ILE A 475 -24.79 -2.99 27.94
C ILE A 475 -25.14 -3.98 29.05
N SER A 476 -26.07 -3.60 29.91
CA SER A 476 -26.52 -4.43 31.03
C SER A 476 -27.56 -5.45 30.58
N GLY A 477 -27.41 -6.70 31.02
CA GLY A 477 -28.41 -7.75 30.83
C GLY A 477 -28.38 -8.50 29.47
N MET A 478 -27.54 -8.09 28.52
CA MET A 478 -27.46 -8.70 27.18
C MET A 478 -26.30 -9.68 26.97
N GLY A 479 -25.59 -10.04 28.06
CA GLY A 479 -24.43 -10.92 28.02
C GLY A 479 -23.13 -10.23 27.58
N PRO A 480 -22.02 -10.99 27.44
CA PRO A 480 -20.73 -10.43 27.05
C PRO A 480 -20.72 -9.98 25.58
N LEU A 481 -19.85 -9.02 25.29
CA LEU A 481 -19.56 -8.53 23.95
C LEU A 481 -18.74 -9.56 23.17
N GLU A 482 -19.20 -9.89 21.96
CA GLU A 482 -18.53 -10.82 21.05
C GLU A 482 -17.75 -10.07 19.96
N SER A 483 -18.34 -9.01 19.40
CA SER A 483 -17.73 -8.24 18.32
C SER A 483 -17.91 -6.74 18.49
N LEU A 484 -16.95 -5.99 17.98
CA LEU A 484 -16.98 -4.53 17.90
C LEU A 484 -16.44 -4.17 16.52
N SER A 485 -17.18 -3.39 15.75
CA SER A 485 -16.75 -2.92 14.44
C SER A 485 -17.19 -1.47 14.20
N PHE A 486 -16.27 -0.63 13.76
CA PHE A 486 -16.60 0.72 13.31
C PHE A 486 -17.20 0.68 11.90
N ARG A 487 -18.26 1.46 11.69
CA ARG A 487 -18.84 1.66 10.36
C ARG A 487 -17.91 2.59 9.56
N PRO A 488 -17.49 2.20 8.35
CA PRO A 488 -16.72 3.09 7.47
C PRO A 488 -17.48 4.38 7.13
N PHE A 489 -16.77 5.51 7.09
CA PHE A 489 -17.26 6.85 6.67
C PHE A 489 -18.35 7.50 7.53
N GLU A 490 -18.82 6.84 8.58
CA GLU A 490 -19.80 7.38 9.52
C GLU A 490 -19.33 7.21 10.97
N ASP A 491 -19.80 8.08 11.85
CA ASP A 491 -19.46 8.07 13.27
C ASP A 491 -20.27 7.02 14.07
N VAL A 492 -20.29 5.79 13.59
CA VAL A 492 -21.10 4.70 14.14
C VAL A 492 -20.23 3.50 14.47
N CYS A 493 -20.52 2.83 15.57
CA CYS A 493 -19.91 1.57 15.96
C CYS A 493 -20.99 0.53 16.23
N GLY A 494 -20.89 -0.60 15.53
CA GLY A 494 -21.72 -1.77 15.74
C GLY A 494 -21.10 -2.67 16.80
N ILE A 495 -21.90 -3.08 17.76
CA ILE A 495 -21.53 -3.95 18.85
C ILE A 495 -22.40 -5.21 18.76
N GLY A 496 -21.75 -6.37 18.66
CA GLY A 496 -22.41 -7.67 18.70
C GLY A 496 -22.28 -8.28 20.09
N HIS A 497 -23.39 -8.75 20.64
CA HIS A 497 -23.46 -9.34 21.96
C HIS A 497 -24.37 -10.58 21.96
N GLN A 498 -24.54 -11.21 23.12
CA GLN A 498 -25.34 -12.43 23.22
C GLN A 498 -26.83 -12.19 22.89
N GLY A 499 -27.40 -11.09 23.39
CA GLY A 499 -28.81 -10.73 23.16
C GLY A 499 -29.14 -10.07 21.82
N GLY A 500 -28.22 -10.08 20.84
CA GLY A 500 -28.39 -9.39 19.56
C GLY A 500 -27.30 -8.36 19.30
N ILE A 501 -27.69 -7.19 18.80
CA ILE A 501 -26.78 -6.19 18.27
C ILE A 501 -27.21 -4.80 18.71
N SER A 502 -26.26 -3.98 19.11
CA SER A 502 -26.46 -2.55 19.36
C SER A 502 -25.60 -1.71 18.44
N SER A 503 -26.18 -0.63 17.94
CA SER A 503 -25.50 0.38 17.14
C SER A 503 -25.43 1.65 17.97
N ILE A 504 -24.22 2.16 18.16
CA ILE A 504 -23.95 3.36 18.95
C ILE A 504 -23.21 4.39 18.13
N VAL A 505 -23.36 5.67 18.48
CA VAL A 505 -22.66 6.77 17.80
C VAL A 505 -21.41 7.15 18.60
N ILE A 506 -20.30 7.27 17.90
CA ILE A 506 -19.01 7.66 18.45
C ILE A 506 -18.46 8.78 17.56
N PRO A 507 -18.65 10.04 17.97
CA PRO A 507 -18.21 11.17 17.17
C PRO A 507 -16.71 11.15 16.91
N GLY A 508 -16.31 11.42 15.67
CA GLY A 508 -14.92 11.43 15.23
C GLY A 508 -14.31 10.06 14.97
N SER A 509 -15.14 9.03 14.73
CA SER A 509 -14.66 7.68 14.39
C SER A 509 -14.62 7.42 12.87
N GLY A 510 -15.51 8.03 12.09
CA GLY A 510 -15.58 7.89 10.63
C GLY A 510 -14.75 8.93 9.89
N GLU A 511 -14.19 8.55 8.72
CA GLU A 511 -13.56 9.52 7.82
C GLU A 511 -14.64 10.36 7.11
N PRO A 512 -14.70 11.69 7.33
CA PRO A 512 -15.79 12.53 6.81
C PRO A 512 -15.70 12.74 5.29
N ASN A 513 -14.50 12.75 4.73
CA ASN A 513 -14.27 13.02 3.31
C ASN A 513 -13.93 11.72 2.59
N LEU A 514 -14.91 11.15 1.91
CA LEU A 514 -14.74 9.92 1.14
C LEU A 514 -14.06 10.19 -0.21
N ASP A 515 -13.18 9.27 -0.63
CA ASP A 515 -12.73 9.20 -2.03
C ASP A 515 -13.70 8.31 -2.81
N SER A 516 -14.51 8.95 -3.66
CA SER A 516 -15.51 8.28 -4.50
C SER A 516 -14.90 7.46 -5.65
N MET A 517 -13.62 7.66 -5.97
CA MET A 517 -12.93 6.91 -7.02
C MET A 517 -12.28 5.62 -6.51
N GLU A 518 -12.09 5.50 -5.19
CA GLU A 518 -11.59 4.27 -4.57
C GLU A 518 -12.62 3.14 -4.72
N HIS A 519 -12.15 1.91 -4.90
CA HIS A 519 -13.04 0.77 -5.16
C HIS A 519 -13.92 0.47 -3.94
N PHE A 520 -15.23 0.39 -4.16
CA PHE A 520 -16.25 0.02 -3.17
C PHE A 520 -16.27 0.84 -1.87
N THR A 521 -15.83 2.10 -1.93
CA THR A 521 -15.88 3.03 -0.80
C THR A 521 -17.13 3.90 -0.80
N ASN A 522 -17.66 4.26 -1.98
CA ASN A 522 -18.84 5.12 -2.09
C ASN A 522 -20.11 4.42 -1.54
N PRO A 523 -20.71 4.92 -0.44
CA PRO A 523 -21.94 4.34 0.12
C PRO A 523 -23.16 4.52 -0.81
N TYR A 524 -23.18 5.60 -1.58
CA TYR A 524 -24.31 6.01 -2.43
C TYR A 524 -24.19 5.51 -3.87
N MET A 525 -23.43 4.43 -4.08
CA MET A 525 -23.13 3.93 -5.41
C MET A 525 -24.38 3.36 -6.12
N ASP A 526 -24.64 3.85 -7.33
CA ASP A 526 -25.67 3.34 -8.22
C ASP A 526 -25.35 1.92 -8.73
N ALA A 527 -26.35 1.19 -9.20
CA ALA A 527 -26.16 -0.14 -9.80
C ALA A 527 -25.23 -0.11 -11.04
N LYS A 528 -25.20 1.00 -11.79
CA LYS A 528 -24.26 1.16 -12.91
C LYS A 528 -22.83 1.35 -12.42
N GLN A 529 -22.63 2.28 -11.48
CA GLN A 529 -21.32 2.53 -10.88
C GLN A 529 -20.78 1.27 -10.21
N ARG A 530 -21.61 0.51 -9.48
CA ARG A 530 -21.22 -0.76 -8.85
C ARG A 530 -20.63 -1.75 -9.85
N ARG A 531 -21.32 -1.97 -10.97
CA ARG A 531 -20.86 -2.88 -12.04
C ARG A 531 -19.57 -2.38 -12.68
N GLU A 532 -19.46 -1.08 -12.96
CA GLU A 532 -18.25 -0.50 -13.56
C GLU A 532 -17.05 -0.58 -12.60
N THR A 533 -17.24 -0.27 -11.32
CA THR A 533 -16.22 -0.37 -10.27
C THR A 533 -15.79 -1.81 -10.04
N GLU A 534 -16.72 -2.77 -10.08
CA GLU A 534 -16.40 -4.19 -9.98
C GLU A 534 -15.53 -4.66 -11.14
N VAL A 535 -15.92 -4.35 -12.38
CA VAL A 535 -15.10 -4.66 -13.56
C VAL A 535 -13.74 -3.97 -13.48
N ARG A 536 -13.69 -2.70 -13.05
CA ARG A 536 -12.44 -1.95 -12.93
C ARG A 536 -11.52 -2.54 -11.86
N SER A 537 -12.04 -2.85 -10.68
CA SER A 537 -11.29 -3.45 -9.58
C SER A 537 -10.75 -4.84 -9.95
N LEU A 538 -11.48 -5.60 -10.76
CA LEU A 538 -11.02 -6.88 -11.29
C LEU A 538 -9.89 -6.71 -12.32
N LEU A 539 -9.96 -5.70 -13.19
CA LEU A 539 -8.90 -5.37 -14.15
C LEU A 539 -7.64 -4.81 -13.48
N GLU A 540 -7.80 -4.04 -12.40
CA GLU A 540 -6.72 -3.45 -11.60
C GLU A 540 -6.26 -4.37 -10.47
N LYS A 541 -6.79 -5.60 -10.38
CA LYS A 541 -6.46 -6.58 -9.34
C LYS A 541 -4.95 -6.77 -9.23
N LEU A 542 -4.45 -6.61 -8.00
CA LEU A 542 -3.04 -6.79 -7.69
C LEU A 542 -2.71 -8.27 -7.48
N SER A 543 -1.59 -8.74 -8.03
CA SER A 543 -1.16 -10.14 -7.85
C SER A 543 -0.81 -10.43 -6.38
N PRO A 544 -1.06 -11.65 -5.88
CA PRO A 544 -0.72 -12.03 -4.49
C PRO A 544 0.75 -11.85 -4.15
N ASP A 545 1.65 -12.03 -5.13
CA ASP A 545 3.10 -11.92 -4.94
C ASP A 545 3.56 -10.50 -4.56
N MET A 546 2.74 -9.48 -4.80
CA MET A 546 3.02 -8.08 -4.47
C MET A 546 2.85 -7.77 -2.97
N ILE A 547 2.33 -8.71 -2.17
CA ILE A 547 2.12 -8.50 -0.73
C ILE A 547 3.46 -8.62 0.01
N ALA A 548 3.93 -7.49 0.53
CA ALA A 548 5.17 -7.36 1.29
C ALA A 548 4.99 -6.43 2.50
N LEU A 549 5.91 -6.47 3.48
CA LEU A 549 5.86 -5.59 4.65
C LEU A 549 5.84 -4.10 4.27
N ASP A 550 6.64 -3.73 3.27
CA ASP A 550 6.66 -2.38 2.67
C ASP A 550 6.12 -2.46 1.23
N PRO A 551 4.91 -1.94 0.96
CA PRO A 551 4.33 -1.90 -0.38
C PRO A 551 5.15 -1.07 -1.37
N LEU A 552 5.87 -0.06 -0.88
CA LEU A 552 6.66 0.86 -1.71
C LEU A 552 7.98 0.24 -2.17
N SER A 553 8.30 -0.98 -1.73
CA SER A 553 9.47 -1.72 -2.17
C SER A 553 9.37 -2.18 -3.64
N ILE A 554 8.17 -2.26 -4.20
CA ILE A 554 7.94 -2.66 -5.59
C ILE A 554 8.47 -1.57 -6.53
N GLY A 555 9.45 -1.93 -7.37
CA GLY A 555 10.17 -0.99 -8.23
C GLY A 555 11.47 -0.43 -7.62
N SER A 556 11.79 -0.80 -6.38
CA SER A 556 13.13 -0.61 -5.83
C SER A 556 14.14 -1.59 -6.46
N VAL A 557 15.43 -1.30 -6.32
CA VAL A 557 16.50 -2.18 -6.82
C VAL A 557 16.97 -3.06 -5.68
N GLU A 558 17.00 -4.37 -5.91
CA GLU A 558 17.52 -5.33 -4.94
C GLU A 558 19.01 -5.07 -4.64
N GLU A 559 19.34 -4.82 -3.38
CA GLU A 559 20.70 -4.44 -2.97
C GLU A 559 21.72 -5.56 -3.20
N SER A 560 21.30 -6.82 -3.02
CA SER A 560 22.12 -8.02 -3.25
C SER A 560 22.61 -8.07 -4.71
N ASN A 561 21.71 -7.88 -5.66
CA ASN A 561 21.99 -7.85 -7.08
C ASN A 561 22.83 -6.63 -7.46
N LEU A 562 22.63 -5.50 -6.80
CA LEU A 562 23.45 -4.31 -7.03
C LEU A 562 24.89 -4.53 -6.56
N ILE A 563 25.09 -5.12 -5.38
CA ILE A 563 26.41 -5.49 -4.86
C ILE A 563 27.05 -6.52 -5.78
N GLN A 564 26.34 -7.57 -6.18
CA GLN A 564 26.85 -8.59 -7.11
C GLN A 564 27.17 -8.00 -8.47
N ARG A 565 26.35 -7.10 -9.00
CA ARG A 565 26.60 -6.41 -10.27
C ARG A 565 27.82 -5.50 -10.17
N GLN A 566 27.95 -4.76 -9.07
CA GLN A 566 29.13 -3.92 -8.82
C GLN A 566 30.39 -4.75 -8.62
N GLN A 567 30.29 -5.88 -7.92
CA GLN A 567 31.37 -6.85 -7.75
C GLN A 567 31.76 -7.43 -9.10
N ARG A 568 30.83 -7.98 -9.89
CA ARG A 568 31.11 -8.45 -11.26
C ARG A 568 31.76 -7.37 -12.12
N MET A 569 31.29 -6.13 -12.05
CA MET A 569 31.89 -5.02 -12.80
C MET A 569 33.29 -4.67 -12.30
N ARG A 570 33.55 -4.75 -11.00
CA ARG A 570 34.88 -4.59 -10.41
C ARG A 570 35.79 -5.74 -10.78
N ASP A 571 35.33 -6.98 -10.64
CA ASP A 571 36.06 -8.19 -11.00
C ASP A 571 36.40 -8.19 -12.50
N LEU A 572 35.48 -7.78 -13.38
CA LEU A 572 35.76 -7.61 -14.80
C LEU A 572 36.76 -6.47 -15.08
N ALA A 573 36.67 -5.36 -14.33
CA ALA A 573 37.61 -4.26 -14.46
C ALA A 573 39.01 -4.64 -13.93
N ASP A 574 39.06 -5.37 -12.83
CA ASP A 574 40.27 -5.89 -12.20
C ASP A 574 40.86 -7.02 -13.03
N GLU A 575 40.06 -7.85 -13.70
CA GLU A 575 40.53 -8.85 -14.66
C GLU A 575 41.06 -8.17 -15.93
N ALA A 576 40.39 -7.13 -16.44
CA ALA A 576 40.89 -6.34 -17.55
C ALA A 576 42.18 -5.57 -17.20
N ASN A 577 42.27 -5.06 -15.97
CA ASN A 577 43.46 -4.39 -15.45
C ASN A 577 44.56 -5.40 -15.12
N ALA A 578 44.24 -6.60 -14.63
CA ALA A 578 45.18 -7.69 -14.37
C ALA A 578 45.68 -8.33 -15.65
N ARG A 579 44.90 -8.37 -16.74
CA ARG A 579 45.41 -8.69 -18.07
C ARG A 579 46.38 -7.62 -18.57
N LYS A 580 46.08 -6.34 -18.33
CA LYS A 580 46.99 -5.21 -18.63
C LYS A 580 48.20 -5.09 -17.67
N ALA A 581 48.10 -5.62 -16.46
CA ALA A 581 49.12 -5.62 -15.43
C ALA A 581 49.91 -6.94 -15.40
N ALA A 582 49.41 -8.05 -15.95
CA ALA A 582 50.21 -9.23 -16.26
C ALA A 582 51.32 -8.89 -17.27
N ASP A 583 51.06 -7.91 -18.15
CA ASP A 583 52.06 -7.31 -19.03
C ASP A 583 53.01 -6.32 -18.32
N LYS A 584 52.75 -5.91 -17.05
CA LYS A 584 53.53 -4.86 -16.34
C LYS A 584 53.98 -5.17 -14.90
N GLU A 585 53.46 -6.19 -14.24
CA GLU A 585 53.60 -6.45 -12.80
C GLU A 585 53.92 -7.93 -12.51
N ALA A 586 54.96 -8.44 -13.16
CA ALA A 586 55.87 -9.40 -12.51
C ALA A 586 56.73 -8.74 -11.39
N ALA A 587 56.43 -7.50 -10.97
CA ALA A 587 57.40 -6.64 -10.30
C ALA A 587 57.00 -6.05 -8.93
N LYS A 588 55.75 -6.11 -8.43
CA LYS A 588 55.44 -5.46 -7.13
C LYS A 588 54.50 -6.26 -6.22
N ASN A 589 55.09 -6.66 -5.09
CA ASN A 589 54.58 -7.48 -4.00
C ASN A 589 53.24 -7.03 -3.38
N LYS A 590 52.42 -8.02 -3.03
CA LYS A 590 51.17 -7.92 -2.25
C LYS A 590 51.46 -7.56 -0.80
N LYS A 591 50.82 -6.49 -0.31
CA LYS A 591 50.78 -6.13 1.12
C LYS A 591 49.86 -7.08 1.91
N GLU A 592 50.44 -7.83 2.84
CA GLU A 592 49.72 -8.58 3.87
C GLU A 592 49.17 -7.65 4.97
N LYS A 593 47.90 -7.83 5.34
CA LYS A 593 47.36 -7.28 6.60
C LYS A 593 47.55 -8.31 7.72
N LYS A 594 48.63 -8.18 8.49
CA LYS A 594 48.84 -8.91 9.75
C LYS A 594 48.00 -8.27 10.85
N ARG A 595 46.97 -8.96 11.35
CA ARG A 595 46.51 -8.94 12.76
C ARG A 595 45.25 -9.77 12.99
N MET A 596 45.42 -11.04 13.34
CA MET A 596 44.48 -11.82 14.17
C MET A 596 45.22 -13.04 14.72
N ARG A 597 45.21 -13.23 16.05
CA ARG A 597 45.88 -14.34 16.73
C ARG A 597 44.85 -15.44 17.05
N GLY A 598 45.17 -16.71 16.78
CA GLY A 598 44.44 -17.87 17.33
C GLY A 598 43.37 -18.56 16.45
N ARG A 599 42.57 -19.42 17.10
CA ARG A 599 41.56 -20.36 16.54
C ARG A 599 40.54 -19.73 15.58
N ASN A 600 40.36 -18.41 15.61
CA ASN A 600 39.41 -17.66 14.79
C ASN A 600 40.01 -17.10 13.48
N LYS A 601 41.25 -17.44 13.10
CA LYS A 601 41.83 -17.05 11.80
C LYS A 601 40.94 -17.55 10.65
N ILE A 602 40.54 -16.65 9.75
CA ILE A 602 39.62 -16.93 8.61
C ILE A 602 40.09 -18.16 7.82
N ALA A 603 41.40 -18.30 7.61
CA ALA A 603 42.02 -19.45 6.95
C ALA A 603 41.71 -20.81 7.64
N LYS A 604 41.72 -20.86 8.98
CA LYS A 604 41.37 -22.09 9.74
C LYS A 604 39.87 -22.38 9.73
N LYS A 605 39.01 -21.36 9.62
CA LYS A 605 37.56 -21.53 9.44
C LYS A 605 37.24 -22.07 8.04
N LEU A 606 37.95 -21.61 7.02
CA LEU A 606 37.80 -22.04 5.63
C LEU A 606 38.29 -23.50 5.44
N GLN A 607 39.44 -23.85 6.01
CA GLN A 607 39.94 -25.25 6.06
C GLN A 607 38.96 -26.23 6.74
N ARG A 608 38.14 -25.79 7.70
CA ARG A 608 37.12 -26.65 8.33
C ARG A 608 35.90 -26.88 7.45
N LYS A 609 35.53 -25.90 6.61
CA LYS A 609 34.41 -26.00 5.67
C LYS A 609 34.77 -26.83 4.44
N HIS A 610 36.02 -26.73 3.96
CA HIS A 610 36.53 -27.44 2.78
C HIS A 610 37.53 -28.54 3.19
N LYS A 611 37.06 -29.55 3.95
CA LYS A 611 37.95 -30.65 4.38
C LYS A 611 38.24 -31.67 3.27
N ASN A 612 37.31 -31.86 2.33
CA ASN A 612 37.34 -32.98 1.40
C ASN A 612 37.50 -32.55 -0.07
N ILE A 613 37.37 -31.25 -0.38
CA ILE A 613 37.51 -30.70 -1.73
C ILE A 613 38.85 -29.95 -1.79
N VAL A 614 39.76 -30.39 -2.66
CA VAL A 614 41.07 -29.77 -2.85
C VAL A 614 40.97 -28.76 -3.98
N ASP A 615 40.74 -27.50 -3.64
CA ASP A 615 40.75 -26.38 -4.58
C ASP A 615 42.17 -25.78 -4.69
N GLU A 616 42.54 -25.20 -5.83
CA GLU A 616 43.83 -24.51 -6.02
C GLU A 616 44.07 -23.39 -4.98
N ASN A 617 43.00 -22.70 -4.58
CA ASN A 617 43.06 -21.66 -3.55
C ASN A 617 43.38 -22.23 -2.17
N LEU A 618 43.04 -23.50 -1.89
CA LEU A 618 43.36 -24.19 -0.65
C LEU A 618 44.84 -24.61 -0.60
N LEU A 619 45.39 -25.06 -1.75
CA LEU A 619 46.82 -25.35 -1.91
C LEU A 619 47.66 -24.11 -1.64
N LYS A 620 47.33 -22.99 -2.30
CA LYS A 620 47.99 -21.69 -2.07
C LYS A 620 47.88 -21.21 -0.62
N LEU A 621 46.73 -21.45 0.04
CA LEU A 621 46.55 -21.13 1.46
C LEU A 621 47.33 -22.06 2.40
N LYS A 622 47.62 -23.30 2.00
CA LYS A 622 48.46 -24.24 2.77
C LYS A 622 49.94 -23.86 2.62
N GLU A 623 50.38 -23.57 1.40
CA GLU A 623 51.74 -23.07 1.10
C GLU A 623 52.06 -21.81 1.92
N LEU A 624 51.20 -20.79 1.87
CA LEU A 624 51.35 -19.58 2.69
C LEU A 624 51.36 -19.87 4.21
N GLN A 625 50.67 -20.92 4.66
CA GLN A 625 50.71 -21.31 6.08
C GLN A 625 51.99 -22.03 6.46
N GLU A 626 52.57 -22.81 5.56
CA GLU A 626 53.84 -23.47 5.74
C GLU A 626 54.98 -22.45 5.75
N GLU A 627 54.94 -21.47 4.84
CA GLU A 627 55.84 -20.31 4.85
C GLU A 627 55.72 -19.50 6.16
N GLU A 628 54.48 -19.19 6.60
CA GLU A 628 54.26 -18.49 7.88
C GLU A 628 54.76 -19.29 9.10
N LYS A 629 54.69 -20.63 9.05
CA LYS A 629 55.20 -21.50 10.12
C LYS A 629 56.71 -21.51 10.10
N ALA A 630 57.32 -21.67 8.92
CA ALA A 630 58.76 -21.63 8.74
C ALA A 630 59.34 -20.28 9.18
N GLU A 631 58.71 -19.15 8.84
CA GLU A 631 59.12 -17.82 9.27
C GLU A 631 59.00 -17.66 10.79
N LYS A 632 57.92 -18.16 11.41
CA LYS A 632 57.78 -18.15 12.89
C LYS A 632 58.79 -19.04 13.58
N GLU A 633 59.12 -20.18 12.99
CA GLU A 633 60.14 -21.08 13.51
C GLU A 633 61.53 -20.48 13.39
N ARG A 634 61.85 -19.81 12.27
CA ARG A 634 63.08 -19.01 12.11
C ARG A 634 63.17 -17.91 13.16
N ILE A 635 62.10 -17.12 13.37
CA ILE A 635 62.06 -16.08 14.41
C ILE A 635 62.23 -16.69 15.81
N LYS A 636 61.65 -17.86 16.08
CA LYS A 636 61.81 -18.56 17.37
C LYS A 636 63.23 -19.11 17.58
N ARG A 637 63.88 -19.61 16.53
CA ARG A 637 65.27 -20.08 16.56
C ARG A 637 66.23 -18.91 16.79
N ALA A 638 66.04 -17.81 16.07
CA ALA A 638 66.78 -16.55 16.29
C ALA A 638 66.61 -16.01 17.72
N MET A 639 65.39 -16.05 18.28
CA MET A 639 65.15 -15.67 19.69
C MET A 639 65.79 -16.63 20.73
N LYS A 640 66.13 -17.86 20.34
CA LYS A 640 66.80 -18.84 21.20
C LYS A 640 68.33 -18.82 21.07
N GLY A 641 68.88 -17.99 20.18
CA GLY A 641 70.33 -17.86 19.99
C GLY A 641 70.99 -18.97 19.16
N ASP A 642 70.21 -19.82 18.50
CA ASP A 642 70.72 -20.79 17.52
C ASP A 642 70.65 -20.17 16.12
N GLU A 643 71.73 -19.52 15.70
CA GLU A 643 71.94 -19.09 14.31
C GLU A 643 72.79 -20.13 13.59
N SER A 644 72.17 -21.23 13.16
CA SER A 644 72.67 -22.03 12.04
C SER A 644 71.85 -21.67 10.81
N GLU A 645 72.44 -20.89 9.91
CA GLU A 645 71.88 -20.65 8.59
C GLU A 645 72.06 -21.93 7.76
N ASP A 646 70.98 -22.68 7.55
CA ASP A 646 70.93 -23.69 6.49
C ASP A 646 70.92 -22.97 5.13
N GLU A 647 72.07 -22.42 4.72
CA GLU A 647 72.26 -21.82 3.41
C GLU A 647 72.33 -22.92 2.34
N THR A 648 71.18 -23.22 1.73
CA THR A 648 71.23 -23.73 0.35
C THR A 648 71.82 -22.62 -0.53
N PRO A 649 72.88 -22.91 -1.32
CA PRO A 649 73.60 -21.87 -2.05
C PRO A 649 72.66 -21.18 -3.05
N ALA A 650 72.78 -19.86 -3.16
CA ALA A 650 71.88 -19.01 -3.96
C ALA A 650 71.73 -19.46 -5.43
N ALA A 651 72.68 -20.23 -5.97
CA ALA A 651 72.64 -20.84 -7.29
C ALA A 651 71.51 -21.88 -7.46
N LEU A 652 71.15 -22.61 -6.40
CA LEU A 652 70.08 -23.62 -6.43
C LEU A 652 68.67 -23.01 -6.37
N LYS A 653 68.54 -21.76 -5.90
CA LYS A 653 67.26 -21.02 -5.88
C LYS A 653 66.71 -20.67 -7.27
N ARG A 654 67.47 -20.93 -8.34
CA ARG A 654 67.04 -20.75 -9.74
C ARG A 654 66.33 -22.00 -10.31
N PHE A 655 66.52 -23.15 -9.69
CA PHE A 655 66.04 -24.45 -10.21
C PHE A 655 64.86 -25.04 -9.44
N PHE A 656 64.53 -24.48 -8.26
CA PHE A 656 63.41 -24.90 -7.41
C PHE A 656 62.46 -23.75 -7.15
#